data_AF-A0AAU9VXT8-F1
#
_entry.id   AF-A0AAU9VXT8-F1
#
_cell.length_a   1.000
_cell.length_b   1.000
_cell.length_c   1.000
_cell.angle_alpha   90.00
_cell.angle_beta   90.00
_cell.angle_gamma   90.00
#
_symmetry.space_group_name_H-M   'P 1'
#
loop_
_entity.id
_entity.type
_entity.pdbx_description
1 polymer ?
#
loop_
_entity_poly.entity_id
_entity_poly.type
_entity_poly.pdbx_seq_one_letter_code
_entity_poly.pdbx_strand_id
1 'polypeptide(L)'
;MGNRHTDYSMSDPISIVSLLCEAMAEQGKDVKAQVNHRDKFGQTPLHRAALRGATICALNLLQKGASLEIKDNDGNTALSLALRESHDGCAMMFMQSNAPASCSVIKPLTPQDWIDYEKEKEKCKWVWENVVDLKEPKPDIRTAFRVVVDNNWQGIAYLMLEVAGLDFVEAIQATLESNKLDLAWTLLRKQRKDASLQKLDKKDRNLLHLLAIHSAKLWTQVVEEMTNYLVRRGVPADAVDSQGATPLHYAACNHNLAFCRFLWEHSPSSVDVADNDGVTPFAAVFSKTDTGIITLVEFFVSPSTCNVKNLDVCYKVRDNNEGDSGDTTTPLIEAAVSLSEKVVVDLLRHGASVNFPKHNGRTAVMEAVRNNTVDMVKVLMFGTDDRTIWATKETTDVDLALQDEDGKSVIHHCVNNRKYGSAENVDLLRFLAGFDAPLALRDSEGHTPLYYAKRQGSGVMRKVLEELLREEEARKDTEEPMEVDSGFTFVTSSDDLWEGPTPNPKADAENMLQEAKRQEKPADDDDDDEVGVDPAFRMEGAGKVYVDPETNIPYNILMSKVDVKYGMFGLNNFYKMQIIYHKAKELWVLFNRWGRVGDNGQHQRTPYNDARMATAEFKKIFKSKTGNEWENKDEFQKKPKKYALVMPEKNPENKRQQVSEVLKPLELTKCPASRLSKELQSFMKNITDVALLKSSMDYGSFRLDLDYMPFGRLSNETIEKAREILREIKTIVDTIDRYNLEGTEEKFEKVAELSNTYYMLMPMARYTYERIKPLNEASDIETHLTALYNLTELALASKILLGAQYKTKEINPLDYVYKSLGCRIELLDPTSDECQLILEYIHNSRGCQSFEVNGIFRVSRSGEADRFESCGVPGNHRLLWHGTNTVNMIGILKQGLRIAPPEASRSGWSLGKGIYTSDSLDKSMGYVSRRRDGAAFVFLCEVALGNVKSVDDRDYYETAPEGFDSVLLASREVPDPSEDVTTPYGAVVPAGVRITQNKEIYNSHSEYVVYKESQVLIRYIVQLKTTRRTYQSYRYRF
;
A
#
# COMPACT_ATOMS: atom_id res chain seq x y z
N MET A 1 -34.10 7.82 12.17
CA MET A 1 -34.66 9.13 11.75
C MET A 1 -35.71 8.87 10.68
N GLY A 2 -36.96 9.30 10.89
CA GLY A 2 -38.11 8.82 10.12
C GLY A 2 -38.11 9.24 8.65
N ASN A 3 -38.22 8.25 7.75
CA ASN A 3 -38.24 8.38 6.29
C ASN A 3 -38.88 9.69 5.79
N ARG A 4 -38.09 10.47 5.04
CA ARG A 4 -38.57 11.57 4.20
C ARG A 4 -39.44 10.95 3.12
N HIS A 5 -40.65 11.44 2.87
CA HIS A 5 -41.51 10.87 1.84
C HIS A 5 -40.84 11.12 0.47
N THR A 6 -40.39 10.07 -0.21
CA THR A 6 -39.59 10.10 -1.46
C THR A 6 -40.45 9.82 -2.70
N ASP A 7 -41.62 10.44 -2.78
CA ASP A 7 -42.47 10.30 -3.96
C ASP A 7 -42.18 11.46 -4.92
N TYR A 8 -41.39 11.14 -5.94
CA TYR A 8 -40.97 12.02 -7.04
C TYR A 8 -41.82 11.81 -8.30
N SER A 9 -43.01 11.20 -8.18
CA SER A 9 -43.90 11.05 -9.32
C SER A 9 -44.30 12.42 -9.87
N MET A 10 -44.25 12.58 -11.19
CA MET A 10 -44.68 13.78 -11.93
C MET A 10 -46.22 13.89 -12.01
N SER A 11 -46.93 13.44 -10.97
CA SER A 11 -48.38 13.53 -10.89
C SER A 11 -48.78 14.87 -10.28
N ASP A 12 -49.66 15.60 -10.96
CA ASP A 12 -50.27 16.83 -10.43
C ASP A 12 -51.61 16.48 -9.74
N PRO A 13 -51.68 16.48 -8.38
CA PRO A 13 -52.86 16.03 -7.65
C PRO A 13 -53.92 17.13 -7.48
N ILE A 14 -54.02 18.06 -8.44
CA ILE A 14 -54.89 19.25 -8.36
C ILE A 14 -56.34 18.93 -7.95
N SER A 15 -56.94 17.86 -8.49
CA SER A 15 -58.33 17.51 -8.20
C SER A 15 -58.54 17.19 -6.72
N ILE A 16 -57.62 16.42 -6.11
CA ILE A 16 -57.69 16.06 -4.70
C ILE A 16 -57.40 17.27 -3.82
N VAL A 17 -56.38 18.06 -4.18
CA VAL A 17 -55.99 19.25 -3.41
C VAL A 17 -57.10 20.30 -3.42
N SER A 18 -57.76 20.51 -4.55
CA SER A 18 -58.87 21.46 -4.69
C SER A 18 -60.06 21.05 -3.82
N LEU A 19 -60.48 19.77 -3.90
CA LEU A 19 -61.56 19.22 -3.07
C LEU A 19 -61.26 19.34 -1.58
N LEU A 20 -60.02 19.06 -1.17
CA LEU A 20 -59.61 19.19 0.24
C LEU A 20 -59.65 20.66 0.71
N CYS A 21 -59.21 21.61 -0.12
CA CYS A 21 -59.27 23.03 0.20
C CYS A 21 -60.71 23.54 0.33
N GLU A 22 -61.61 23.09 -0.56
CA GLU A 22 -63.04 23.41 -0.52
C GLU A 22 -63.71 22.82 0.72
N ALA A 23 -63.49 21.53 1.00
CA ALA A 23 -64.03 20.88 2.19
C ALA A 23 -63.52 21.52 3.50
N MET A 24 -62.27 21.98 3.55
CA MET A 24 -61.73 22.73 4.68
C MET A 24 -62.43 24.08 4.86
N ALA A 25 -62.72 24.79 3.78
CA ALA A 25 -63.46 26.04 3.80
C ALA A 25 -64.90 25.83 4.28
N GLU A 26 -65.58 24.77 3.81
CA GLU A 26 -66.94 24.40 4.24
C GLU A 26 -67.01 24.05 5.73
N GLN A 27 -65.93 23.49 6.29
CA GLN A 27 -65.79 23.21 7.73
C GLN A 27 -65.41 24.45 8.56
N GLY A 28 -65.33 25.64 7.95
CA GLY A 28 -64.96 26.88 8.64
C GLY A 28 -63.49 26.94 9.08
N LYS A 29 -62.61 26.13 8.51
CA LYS A 29 -61.16 26.17 8.80
C LYS A 29 -60.50 27.30 8.01
N ASP A 30 -59.48 27.92 8.60
CA ASP A 30 -58.62 28.89 7.90
C ASP A 30 -57.72 28.16 6.88
N VAL A 31 -58.18 28.10 5.63
CA VAL A 31 -57.47 27.46 4.52
C VAL A 31 -56.06 28.04 4.35
N LYS A 32 -55.88 29.35 4.54
CA LYS A 32 -54.57 30.02 4.41
C LYS A 32 -53.58 29.50 5.46
N ALA A 33 -54.03 29.31 6.69
CA ALA A 33 -53.20 28.71 7.73
C ALA A 33 -52.86 27.24 7.42
N GLN A 34 -53.81 26.48 6.86
CA GLN A 34 -53.59 25.06 6.54
C GLN A 34 -52.61 24.85 5.38
N VAL A 35 -52.70 25.63 4.29
CA VAL A 35 -51.79 25.48 3.12
C VAL A 35 -50.36 25.94 3.42
N ASN A 36 -50.15 26.66 4.52
CA ASN A 36 -48.84 27.07 5.03
C ASN A 36 -48.33 26.20 6.19
N HIS A 37 -49.10 25.18 6.58
CA HIS A 37 -48.68 24.27 7.64
C HIS A 37 -47.42 23.51 7.23
N ARG A 38 -46.45 23.43 8.15
CA ARG A 38 -45.15 22.83 7.90
C ARG A 38 -45.13 21.41 8.45
N ASP A 39 -44.65 20.47 7.65
CA ASP A 39 -44.39 19.11 8.11
C ASP A 39 -43.15 19.04 9.02
N LYS A 40 -42.79 17.83 9.47
CA LYS A 40 -41.60 17.57 10.30
C LYS A 40 -40.27 18.00 9.66
N PHE A 41 -40.24 18.24 8.34
CA PHE A 41 -39.08 18.73 7.59
C PHE A 41 -39.18 20.23 7.30
N GLY A 42 -40.16 20.93 7.87
CA GLY A 42 -40.40 22.34 7.60
C GLY A 42 -41.09 22.59 6.26
N GLN A 43 -41.50 21.56 5.52
CA GLN A 43 -42.04 21.66 4.17
C GLN A 43 -43.55 21.91 4.20
N THR A 44 -44.00 22.87 3.40
CA THR A 44 -45.43 23.13 3.16
C THR A 44 -45.95 22.32 1.98
N PRO A 45 -47.28 22.20 1.79
CA PRO A 45 -47.88 21.66 0.56
C PRO A 45 -47.25 22.23 -0.73
N LEU A 46 -46.88 23.52 -0.73
CA LEU A 46 -46.23 24.17 -1.86
C LEU A 46 -44.82 23.63 -2.15
N HIS A 47 -44.03 23.30 -1.13
CA HIS A 47 -42.72 22.65 -1.29
C HIS A 47 -42.87 21.26 -1.94
N ARG A 48 -43.92 20.52 -1.57
CA ARG A 48 -44.21 19.20 -2.15
C ARG A 48 -44.66 19.29 -3.61
N ALA A 49 -45.47 20.29 -3.94
CA ALA A 49 -45.85 20.56 -5.33
C ALA A 49 -44.63 20.93 -6.18
N ALA A 50 -43.73 21.77 -5.64
CA ALA A 50 -42.48 22.14 -6.29
C ALA A 50 -41.54 20.96 -6.55
N LEU A 51 -41.35 20.07 -5.56
CA LEU A 51 -40.50 18.88 -5.68
C LEU A 51 -40.95 17.92 -6.80
N ARG A 52 -42.26 17.86 -7.07
CA ARG A 52 -42.87 16.98 -8.09
C ARG A 52 -43.06 17.63 -9.46
N GLY A 53 -42.80 18.92 -9.60
CA GLY A 53 -43.15 19.65 -10.83
C GLY A 53 -44.67 19.86 -11.04
N ALA A 54 -45.49 19.75 -9.98
CA ALA A 54 -46.95 19.88 -10.04
C ALA A 54 -47.39 21.35 -10.17
N THR A 55 -47.24 21.91 -11.37
CA THR A 55 -47.38 23.35 -11.65
C THR A 55 -48.81 23.86 -11.41
N ILE A 56 -49.83 23.08 -11.79
CA ILE A 56 -51.24 23.49 -11.67
C ILE A 56 -51.67 23.44 -10.20
N CYS A 57 -51.31 22.37 -9.50
CA CYS A 57 -51.49 22.27 -8.05
C CYS A 57 -50.81 23.43 -7.31
N ALA A 58 -49.57 23.75 -7.66
CA ALA A 58 -48.83 24.84 -7.04
C ALA A 58 -49.52 26.20 -7.25
N LEU A 59 -50.03 26.47 -8.46
CA LEU A 59 -50.78 27.69 -8.75
C LEU A 59 -52.08 27.78 -7.93
N ASN A 60 -52.83 26.68 -7.82
CA ASN A 60 -54.05 26.64 -7.01
C ASN A 60 -53.75 26.90 -5.52
N LEU A 61 -52.69 26.30 -4.97
CA LEU A 61 -52.24 26.55 -3.60
C LEU A 61 -51.89 28.03 -3.37
N LEU A 62 -51.25 28.69 -4.33
CA LEU A 62 -50.96 30.13 -4.26
C LEU A 62 -52.25 30.97 -4.25
N GLN A 63 -53.24 30.63 -5.07
CA GLN A 63 -54.56 31.29 -5.07
C GLN A 63 -55.29 31.14 -3.72
N LYS A 64 -55.00 30.07 -2.96
CA LYS A 64 -55.52 29.84 -1.61
C LYS A 64 -54.65 30.45 -0.50
N GLY A 65 -53.63 31.24 -0.85
CA GLY A 65 -52.82 32.00 0.10
C GLY A 65 -51.56 31.29 0.61
N ALA A 66 -51.04 30.29 -0.11
CA ALA A 66 -49.73 29.70 0.19
C ALA A 66 -48.60 30.73 0.03
N SER A 67 -47.64 30.72 0.95
CA SER A 67 -46.48 31.61 0.96
C SER A 67 -45.29 31.01 0.19
N LEU A 68 -44.67 31.82 -0.64
CA LEU A 68 -43.46 31.49 -1.41
C LEU A 68 -42.16 31.66 -0.61
N GLU A 69 -42.22 32.31 0.56
CA GLU A 69 -41.04 32.69 1.35
C GLU A 69 -40.70 31.70 2.46
N ILE A 70 -41.62 30.79 2.79
CA ILE A 70 -41.36 29.77 3.82
C ILE A 70 -40.20 28.89 3.34
N LYS A 71 -39.20 28.72 4.21
CA LYS A 71 -38.08 27.81 3.98
C LYS A 71 -38.33 26.49 4.68
N ASP A 72 -37.90 25.38 4.07
CA ASP A 72 -37.82 24.09 4.74
C ASP A 72 -36.63 24.03 5.72
N ASN A 73 -36.45 22.91 6.42
CA ASN A 73 -35.37 22.75 7.39
C ASN A 73 -33.97 22.75 6.74
N ASP A 74 -33.87 22.52 5.42
CA ASP A 74 -32.62 22.63 4.68
C ASP A 74 -32.37 24.07 4.17
N GLY A 75 -33.29 25.00 4.44
CA GLY A 75 -33.20 26.40 4.02
C GLY A 75 -33.72 26.67 2.60
N ASN A 76 -34.34 25.69 1.93
CA ASN A 76 -34.88 25.83 0.58
C ASN A 76 -36.29 26.41 0.59
N THR A 77 -36.62 27.31 -0.34
CA THR A 77 -38.00 27.71 -0.63
C THR A 77 -38.64 26.76 -1.64
N ALA A 78 -39.94 26.93 -1.91
CA ALA A 78 -40.61 26.21 -3.00
C ALA A 78 -39.93 26.45 -4.37
N LEU A 79 -39.48 27.69 -4.65
CA LEU A 79 -38.70 27.98 -5.85
C LEU A 79 -37.36 27.24 -5.87
N SER A 80 -36.62 27.24 -4.74
CA SER A 80 -35.35 26.52 -4.63
C SER A 80 -35.49 25.03 -4.97
N LEU A 81 -36.56 24.38 -4.50
CA LEU A 81 -36.82 22.96 -4.81
C LEU A 81 -37.17 22.72 -6.27
N ALA A 82 -38.00 23.59 -6.88
CA ALA A 82 -38.31 23.49 -8.31
C ALA A 82 -37.05 23.63 -9.18
N LEU A 83 -36.17 24.58 -8.85
CA LEU A 83 -34.89 24.75 -9.55
C LEU A 83 -33.96 23.55 -9.33
N ARG A 84 -33.87 23.03 -8.10
CA ARG A 84 -33.02 21.88 -7.76
C ARG A 84 -33.39 20.61 -8.54
N GLU A 85 -34.69 20.33 -8.63
CA GLU A 85 -35.20 19.14 -9.32
C GLU A 85 -35.43 19.37 -10.83
N SER A 86 -34.95 20.50 -11.37
CA SER A 86 -35.03 20.84 -12.80
C SER A 86 -36.44 21.04 -13.37
N HIS A 87 -37.40 21.50 -12.55
CA HIS A 87 -38.79 21.78 -12.95
C HIS A 87 -38.98 23.23 -13.40
N ASP A 88 -38.58 23.52 -14.64
CA ASP A 88 -38.61 24.86 -15.25
C ASP A 88 -40.03 25.48 -15.31
N GLY A 89 -41.06 24.69 -15.63
CA GLY A 89 -42.45 25.15 -15.66
C GLY A 89 -42.96 25.64 -14.29
N CYS A 90 -42.66 24.88 -13.23
CA CYS A 90 -42.94 25.30 -11.84
C CYS A 90 -42.16 26.56 -11.47
N ALA A 91 -40.86 26.60 -11.78
CA ALA A 91 -40.02 27.74 -11.49
C ALA A 91 -40.53 29.02 -12.20
N MET A 92 -40.90 28.93 -13.48
CA MET A 92 -41.45 30.04 -14.25
C MET A 92 -42.76 30.57 -13.63
N MET A 93 -43.67 29.68 -13.24
CA MET A 93 -44.93 30.05 -12.57
C MET A 93 -44.68 30.73 -11.22
N PHE A 94 -43.72 30.23 -10.42
CA PHE A 94 -43.34 30.87 -9.16
C PHE A 94 -42.76 32.26 -9.38
N MET A 95 -41.91 32.45 -10.39
CA MET A 95 -41.38 33.76 -10.75
C MET A 95 -42.48 34.75 -11.18
N GLN A 96 -43.45 34.31 -11.98
CA GLN A 96 -44.61 35.12 -12.36
C GLN A 96 -45.51 35.47 -11.18
N SER A 97 -45.49 34.66 -10.12
CA SER A 97 -46.24 34.86 -8.88
C SER A 97 -45.45 35.66 -7.83
N ASN A 98 -44.42 36.42 -8.23
CA ASN A 98 -43.54 37.21 -7.36
C ASN A 98 -42.77 36.39 -6.30
N ALA A 99 -42.29 35.19 -6.65
CA ALA A 99 -41.33 34.48 -5.80
C ALA A 99 -40.00 35.26 -5.69
N PRO A 100 -39.37 35.31 -4.51
CA PRO A 100 -38.10 35.99 -4.33
C PRO A 100 -36.97 35.30 -5.13
N ALA A 101 -36.36 36.05 -6.04
CA ALA A 101 -35.29 35.55 -6.91
C ALA A 101 -33.96 35.27 -6.15
N SER A 102 -33.72 35.97 -5.04
CA SER A 102 -32.46 35.92 -4.26
C SER A 102 -32.38 34.72 -3.30
N CYS A 103 -32.97 33.57 -3.67
CA CYS A 103 -32.96 32.37 -2.85
C CYS A 103 -31.74 31.46 -3.14
N SER A 104 -31.34 30.70 -2.13
CA SER A 104 -30.30 29.67 -2.26
C SER A 104 -30.94 28.33 -2.61
N VAL A 105 -30.29 27.58 -3.49
CA VAL A 105 -30.59 26.19 -3.82
C VAL A 105 -29.60 25.34 -3.05
N ILE A 106 -30.10 24.65 -2.02
CA ILE A 106 -29.30 23.86 -1.09
C ILE A 106 -29.57 22.38 -1.34
N LYS A 107 -28.52 21.65 -1.70
CA LYS A 107 -28.51 20.18 -1.72
C LYS A 107 -27.90 19.70 -0.40
N PRO A 108 -28.72 19.19 0.55
CA PRO A 108 -28.21 18.73 1.84
C PRO A 108 -27.34 17.48 1.66
N LEU A 109 -26.44 17.27 2.61
CA LEU A 109 -25.67 16.04 2.71
C LEU A 109 -26.57 14.84 2.96
N THR A 110 -26.36 13.78 2.21
CA THR A 110 -27.05 12.51 2.39
C THR A 110 -26.28 11.64 3.39
N PRO A 111 -26.95 10.69 4.08
CA PRO A 111 -26.24 9.67 4.85
C PRO A 111 -25.21 8.90 4.00
N GLN A 112 -25.44 8.77 2.70
CA GLN A 112 -24.51 8.14 1.77
C GLN A 112 -23.21 8.94 1.62
N ASP A 113 -23.27 10.27 1.56
CA ASP A 113 -22.07 11.11 1.44
C ASP A 113 -21.13 10.94 2.65
N TRP A 114 -21.69 10.82 3.86
CA TRP A 114 -20.92 10.53 5.08
C TRP A 114 -20.39 9.10 5.12
N ILE A 115 -21.19 8.12 4.68
CA ILE A 115 -20.73 6.73 4.56
C ILE A 115 -19.58 6.62 3.56
N ASP A 116 -19.67 7.33 2.44
CA ASP A 116 -18.64 7.36 1.41
C ASP A 116 -17.38 8.07 1.93
N TYR A 117 -17.52 9.19 2.64
CA TYR A 117 -16.40 9.88 3.30
C TYR A 117 -15.68 8.98 4.32
N GLU A 118 -16.40 8.36 5.25
CA GLU A 118 -15.81 7.46 6.27
C GLU A 118 -15.15 6.23 5.62
N LYS A 119 -15.73 5.73 4.51
CA LYS A 119 -15.15 4.63 3.74
C LYS A 119 -13.85 5.04 3.05
N GLU A 120 -13.77 6.22 2.45
CA GLU A 120 -12.53 6.74 1.86
C GLU A 120 -11.49 7.07 2.95
N LYS A 121 -11.93 7.61 4.09
CA LYS A 121 -11.08 7.85 5.27
C LYS A 121 -10.40 6.57 5.77
N GLU A 122 -11.16 5.48 5.91
CA GLU A 122 -10.59 4.20 6.35
C GLU A 122 -9.63 3.60 5.31
N LYS A 123 -9.83 3.85 4.00
CA LYS A 123 -8.87 3.44 2.97
C LYS A 123 -7.58 4.27 3.00
N CYS A 124 -7.69 5.57 3.26
CA CYS A 124 -6.55 6.49 3.34
C CYS A 124 -5.75 6.33 4.63
N LYS A 125 -6.23 5.56 5.60
CA LYS A 125 -5.56 5.28 6.87
C LYS A 125 -4.12 4.79 6.71
N TRP A 126 -3.84 3.96 5.71
CA TRP A 126 -2.50 3.42 5.40
C TRP A 126 -1.87 4.11 4.19
N VAL A 127 -2.13 5.40 4.04
CA VAL A 127 -1.52 6.27 3.04
C VAL A 127 -0.78 7.37 3.79
N TRP A 128 0.39 7.75 3.28
CA TRP A 128 1.18 8.84 3.84
C TRP A 128 0.34 10.13 3.93
N GLU A 129 0.28 10.76 5.10
CA GLU A 129 -0.67 11.82 5.41
C GLU A 129 -0.56 13.03 4.46
N ASN A 130 0.66 13.38 4.06
CA ASN A 130 0.93 14.54 3.21
C ASN A 130 0.37 14.41 1.78
N VAL A 131 -0.01 13.21 1.35
CA VAL A 131 -0.63 12.97 0.03
C VAL A 131 -2.13 12.69 0.10
N VAL A 132 -2.72 12.71 1.30
CA VAL A 132 -4.16 12.47 1.51
C VAL A 132 -4.93 13.79 1.35
N ASP A 133 -5.57 13.97 0.19
CA ASP A 133 -6.54 15.05 -0.04
C ASP A 133 -7.96 14.55 0.23
N LEU A 134 -8.32 14.40 1.52
CA LEU A 134 -9.66 14.02 1.95
C LEU A 134 -10.38 15.22 2.57
N LYS A 135 -11.50 15.62 1.97
CA LYS A 135 -12.29 16.77 2.43
C LYS A 135 -13.61 16.32 3.00
N GLU A 136 -13.97 16.87 4.17
CA GLU A 136 -15.28 16.65 4.75
C GLU A 136 -16.37 17.09 3.75
N PRO A 137 -17.41 16.25 3.55
CA PRO A 137 -18.46 16.57 2.60
C PRO A 137 -19.22 17.81 3.11
N LYS A 138 -19.38 18.82 2.25
CA LYS A 138 -20.14 20.04 2.54
C LYS A 138 -21.41 20.09 1.68
N PRO A 139 -22.52 20.67 2.18
CA PRO A 139 -23.72 20.84 1.38
C PRO A 139 -23.42 21.73 0.16
N ASP A 140 -23.94 21.35 -1.00
CA ASP A 140 -23.81 22.15 -2.23
C ASP A 140 -24.84 23.27 -2.18
N ILE A 141 -24.35 24.51 -2.02
CA ILE A 141 -25.15 25.72 -1.91
C ILE A 141 -24.89 26.59 -3.13
N ARG A 142 -25.92 26.80 -3.95
CA ARG A 142 -25.85 27.66 -5.15
C ARG A 142 -26.89 28.75 -5.07
N THR A 143 -26.65 29.89 -5.74
CA THR A 143 -27.73 30.87 -5.93
C THR A 143 -28.74 30.32 -6.94
N ALA A 144 -30.01 30.66 -6.78
CA ALA A 144 -31.06 30.29 -7.74
C ALA A 144 -30.71 30.72 -9.17
N PHE A 145 -30.17 31.93 -9.33
CA PHE A 145 -29.78 32.45 -10.63
C PHE A 145 -28.62 31.65 -11.25
N ARG A 146 -27.66 31.17 -10.46
CA ARG A 146 -26.59 30.29 -10.95
C ARG A 146 -27.15 29.00 -11.56
N VAL A 147 -28.11 28.36 -10.88
CA VAL A 147 -28.76 27.15 -11.41
C VAL A 147 -29.50 27.43 -12.72
N VAL A 148 -30.17 28.57 -12.82
CA VAL A 148 -30.86 29.02 -14.06
C VAL A 148 -29.87 29.24 -15.20
N VAL A 149 -28.72 29.87 -14.92
CA VAL A 149 -27.65 30.12 -15.91
C VAL A 149 -26.96 28.83 -16.33
N ASP A 150 -26.66 27.93 -15.39
CA ASP A 150 -26.07 26.61 -15.66
C ASP A 150 -26.95 25.79 -16.62
N ASN A 151 -28.27 25.87 -16.45
CA ASN A 151 -29.26 25.19 -17.31
C ASN A 151 -29.64 25.97 -18.58
N ASN A 152 -29.05 27.16 -18.82
CA ASN A 152 -29.36 28.07 -19.93
C ASN A 152 -30.85 28.46 -20.04
N TRP A 153 -31.57 28.59 -18.93
CA TRP A 153 -33.00 28.95 -18.92
C TRP A 153 -33.23 30.45 -19.07
N GLN A 154 -33.07 30.95 -20.31
CA GLN A 154 -33.11 32.38 -20.64
C GLN A 154 -34.41 33.08 -20.21
N GLY A 155 -35.57 32.43 -20.35
CA GLY A 155 -36.86 33.01 -19.97
C GLY A 155 -36.98 33.22 -18.46
N ILE A 156 -36.52 32.25 -17.66
CA ILE A 156 -36.51 32.36 -16.20
C ILE A 156 -35.47 33.41 -15.76
N ALA A 157 -34.30 33.45 -16.40
CA ALA A 157 -33.29 34.48 -16.14
C ALA A 157 -33.84 35.90 -16.38
N TYR A 158 -34.58 36.11 -17.47
CA TYR A 158 -35.25 37.38 -17.76
C TYR A 158 -36.26 37.76 -16.68
N LEU A 159 -37.12 36.80 -16.26
CA LEU A 159 -38.10 37.03 -15.19
C LEU A 159 -37.43 37.37 -13.85
N MET A 160 -36.32 36.71 -13.51
CA MET A 160 -35.57 36.99 -12.29
C MET A 160 -35.00 38.41 -12.27
N LEU A 161 -34.52 38.91 -13.40
CA LEU A 161 -33.93 40.25 -13.50
C LEU A 161 -34.98 41.36 -13.58
N GLU A 162 -36.01 41.21 -14.43
CA GLU A 162 -36.96 42.28 -14.73
C GLU A 162 -38.21 42.28 -13.83
N VAL A 163 -38.72 41.09 -13.48
CA VAL A 163 -39.99 40.96 -12.74
C VAL A 163 -39.73 40.87 -11.24
N ALA A 164 -38.81 40.00 -10.82
CA ALA A 164 -38.53 39.76 -9.41
C ALA A 164 -37.45 40.67 -8.81
N GLY A 165 -36.78 41.49 -9.64
CA GLY A 165 -35.82 42.48 -9.17
C GLY A 165 -34.57 41.89 -8.51
N LEU A 166 -34.04 40.78 -9.04
CA LEU A 166 -32.76 40.22 -8.59
C LEU A 166 -31.66 41.29 -8.62
N ASP A 167 -30.82 41.32 -7.59
CA ASP A 167 -29.72 42.27 -7.55
C ASP A 167 -28.72 42.02 -8.68
N PHE A 168 -28.29 43.12 -9.31
CA PHE A 168 -27.38 43.10 -10.44
C PHE A 168 -26.04 42.43 -10.12
N VAL A 169 -25.49 42.67 -8.93
CA VAL A 169 -24.21 42.09 -8.51
C VAL A 169 -24.34 40.59 -8.31
N GLU A 170 -25.43 40.13 -7.68
CA GLU A 170 -25.74 38.69 -7.53
C GLU A 170 -25.87 38.00 -8.90
N ALA A 171 -26.50 38.65 -9.88
CA ALA A 171 -26.62 38.14 -11.24
C ALA A 171 -25.26 38.05 -11.96
N ILE A 172 -24.42 39.08 -11.87
CA ILE A 172 -23.07 39.07 -12.46
C ILE A 172 -22.22 37.99 -11.81
N GLN A 173 -22.20 37.91 -10.47
CA GLN A 173 -21.45 36.89 -9.74
C GLN A 173 -21.80 35.48 -10.23
N ALA A 174 -23.09 35.16 -10.31
CA ALA A 174 -23.56 33.87 -10.80
C ALA A 174 -23.14 33.58 -12.25
N THR A 175 -23.16 34.58 -13.15
CA THR A 175 -22.67 34.38 -14.53
C THR A 175 -21.17 34.15 -14.63
N LEU A 176 -20.38 34.81 -13.76
CA LEU A 176 -18.93 34.61 -13.68
C LEU A 176 -18.59 33.23 -13.10
N GLU A 177 -19.30 32.82 -12.04
CA GLU A 177 -19.17 31.48 -11.43
C GLU A 177 -19.49 30.34 -12.40
N SER A 178 -20.47 30.53 -13.29
CA SER A 178 -20.82 29.60 -14.38
C SER A 178 -19.93 29.73 -15.62
N ASN A 179 -18.91 30.60 -15.60
CA ASN A 179 -18.02 30.92 -16.72
C ASN A 179 -18.76 31.34 -18.02
N LYS A 180 -19.86 32.10 -17.89
CA LYS A 180 -20.66 32.63 -19.00
C LYS A 180 -20.32 34.10 -19.26
N LEU A 181 -19.08 34.36 -19.65
CA LEU A 181 -18.51 35.71 -19.80
C LEU A 181 -19.29 36.61 -20.79
N ASP A 182 -19.80 36.06 -21.89
CA ASP A 182 -20.60 36.83 -22.86
C ASP A 182 -21.92 37.34 -22.29
N LEU A 183 -22.54 36.53 -21.42
CA LEU A 183 -23.77 36.90 -20.73
C LEU A 183 -23.46 37.98 -19.69
N ALA A 184 -22.39 37.81 -18.91
CA ALA A 184 -21.91 38.82 -17.96
C ALA A 184 -21.63 40.16 -18.67
N TRP A 185 -20.95 40.12 -19.83
CA TRP A 185 -20.68 41.30 -20.64
C TRP A 185 -21.95 41.97 -21.16
N THR A 186 -22.91 41.17 -21.62
CA THR A 186 -24.20 41.67 -22.07
C THR A 186 -24.98 42.37 -20.95
N LEU A 187 -24.96 41.81 -19.74
CA LEU A 187 -25.60 42.41 -18.56
C LEU A 187 -24.91 43.74 -18.18
N LEU A 188 -23.58 43.81 -18.19
CA LEU A 188 -22.81 45.03 -17.92
C LEU A 188 -23.12 46.17 -18.91
N ARG A 189 -23.20 45.86 -20.21
CA ARG A 189 -23.52 46.87 -21.24
C ARG A 189 -24.96 47.37 -21.17
N LYS A 190 -25.89 46.51 -20.75
CA LYS A 190 -27.30 46.90 -20.57
C LYS A 190 -27.52 47.80 -19.35
N GLN A 191 -26.62 47.75 -18.36
CA GLN A 191 -26.76 48.54 -17.15
C GLN A 191 -26.45 50.02 -17.42
N ARG A 192 -27.46 50.89 -17.25
CA ARG A 192 -27.33 52.33 -17.50
C ARG A 192 -26.88 53.12 -16.27
N LYS A 193 -27.20 52.67 -15.06
CA LYS A 193 -26.94 53.39 -13.81
C LYS A 193 -25.55 53.07 -13.25
N ASP A 194 -24.68 54.07 -13.12
CA ASP A 194 -23.35 53.90 -12.50
C ASP A 194 -23.43 53.44 -11.04
N ALA A 195 -24.43 53.92 -10.29
CA ALA A 195 -24.66 53.53 -8.90
C ALA A 195 -24.86 52.00 -8.72
N SER A 196 -25.36 51.30 -9.74
CA SER A 196 -25.53 49.85 -9.70
C SER A 196 -24.22 49.08 -9.88
N LEU A 197 -23.22 49.69 -10.53
CA LEU A 197 -21.88 49.09 -10.72
C LEU A 197 -21.00 49.24 -9.46
N GLN A 198 -21.35 50.20 -8.59
CA GLN A 198 -20.67 50.48 -7.32
C GLN A 198 -21.22 49.67 -6.13
N LYS A 199 -22.28 48.89 -6.34
CA LYS A 199 -22.82 48.04 -5.29
C LYS A 199 -21.79 46.98 -4.92
N LEU A 200 -21.68 46.72 -3.63
CA LEU A 200 -20.83 45.67 -3.08
C LEU A 200 -21.67 44.42 -2.80
N ASP A 201 -21.03 43.27 -2.86
CA ASP A 201 -21.64 42.01 -2.45
C ASP A 201 -21.67 41.87 -0.91
N LYS A 202 -22.13 40.72 -0.42
CA LYS A 202 -22.24 40.44 1.03
C LYS A 202 -20.88 40.37 1.76
N LYS A 203 -19.77 40.31 1.04
CA LYS A 203 -18.39 40.30 1.57
C LYS A 203 -17.69 41.63 1.31
N ASP A 204 -18.43 42.69 0.99
CA ASP A 204 -17.92 44.01 0.61
C ASP A 204 -17.06 44.02 -0.67
N ARG A 205 -17.21 43.00 -1.53
CA ARG A 205 -16.47 42.89 -2.80
C ARG A 205 -17.17 43.66 -3.92
N ASN A 206 -16.39 44.37 -4.73
CA ASN A 206 -16.89 45.01 -5.95
C ASN A 206 -16.77 44.08 -7.19
N LEU A 207 -17.23 44.55 -8.36
CA LEU A 207 -17.22 43.76 -9.60
C LEU A 207 -15.81 43.38 -10.09
N LEU A 208 -14.78 44.17 -9.78
CA LEU A 208 -13.39 43.86 -10.13
C LEU A 208 -12.84 42.71 -9.28
N HIS A 209 -13.19 42.63 -7.99
CA HIS A 209 -12.88 41.48 -7.15
C HIS A 209 -13.48 40.20 -7.74
N LEU A 210 -14.77 40.23 -8.10
CA LEU A 210 -15.46 39.07 -8.65
C LEU A 210 -14.84 38.61 -9.98
N LEU A 211 -14.45 39.57 -10.84
CA LEU A 211 -13.70 39.25 -12.06
C LEU A 211 -12.36 38.60 -11.73
N ALA A 212 -11.57 39.16 -10.81
CA ALA A 212 -10.26 38.61 -10.44
C ALA A 212 -10.36 37.20 -9.84
N ILE A 213 -11.40 36.91 -9.05
CA ILE A 213 -11.65 35.59 -8.45
C ILE A 213 -12.02 34.54 -9.52
N HIS A 214 -12.93 34.87 -10.43
CA HIS A 214 -13.54 33.89 -11.33
C HIS A 214 -12.89 33.81 -12.72
N SER A 215 -12.09 34.80 -13.13
CA SER A 215 -11.36 34.81 -14.42
C SER A 215 -10.00 34.10 -14.41
N ALA A 216 -9.78 33.23 -13.42
CA ALA A 216 -8.49 32.65 -13.04
C ALA A 216 -7.69 31.92 -14.15
N LYS A 217 -8.29 31.57 -15.30
CA LYS A 217 -7.63 30.69 -16.30
C LYS A 217 -7.18 31.39 -17.58
N LEU A 218 -7.77 32.52 -17.99
CA LEU A 218 -7.35 33.25 -19.19
C LEU A 218 -7.79 34.73 -19.14
N TRP A 219 -6.85 35.64 -19.39
CA TRP A 219 -7.14 37.02 -19.79
C TRP A 219 -7.67 37.02 -21.24
N THR A 220 -8.98 36.83 -21.38
CA THR A 220 -9.65 36.88 -22.68
C THR A 220 -9.93 38.34 -23.07
N GLN A 221 -10.07 38.60 -24.38
CA GLN A 221 -10.49 39.92 -24.87
C GLN A 221 -11.77 40.42 -24.20
N VAL A 222 -12.71 39.52 -23.90
CA VAL A 222 -13.96 39.87 -23.20
C VAL A 222 -13.70 40.34 -21.77
N VAL A 223 -12.80 39.67 -21.02
CA VAL A 223 -12.43 40.09 -19.66
C VAL A 223 -11.71 41.44 -19.70
N GLU A 224 -10.83 41.66 -20.67
CA GLU A 224 -10.15 42.95 -20.87
C GLU A 224 -11.15 44.07 -21.15
N GLU A 225 -12.10 43.85 -22.06
CA GLU A 225 -13.16 44.81 -22.38
C GLU A 225 -14.04 45.10 -21.15
N MET A 226 -14.41 44.06 -20.39
CA MET A 226 -15.18 44.18 -19.14
C MET A 226 -14.43 45.01 -18.10
N THR A 227 -13.14 44.73 -17.89
CA THR A 227 -12.31 45.39 -16.87
C THR A 227 -12.09 46.86 -17.23
N ASN A 228 -11.74 47.15 -18.49
CA ASN A 228 -11.65 48.51 -19.02
C ASN A 228 -12.97 49.29 -18.86
N TYR A 229 -14.09 48.64 -19.15
CA TYR A 229 -15.41 49.25 -19.03
C TYR A 229 -15.77 49.60 -17.58
N LEU A 230 -15.49 48.71 -16.63
CA LEU A 230 -15.77 48.93 -15.21
C LEU A 230 -14.94 50.10 -14.62
N VAL A 231 -13.64 50.16 -14.93
CA VAL A 231 -12.78 51.24 -14.46
C VAL A 231 -13.18 52.58 -15.09
N ARG A 232 -13.49 52.61 -16.39
CA ARG A 232 -14.01 53.84 -17.06
C ARG A 232 -15.31 54.35 -16.46
N ARG A 233 -16.13 53.46 -15.88
CA ARG A 233 -17.37 53.80 -15.18
C ARG A 233 -17.18 54.01 -13.68
N GLY A 234 -15.93 54.15 -13.23
CA GLY A 234 -15.55 54.61 -11.91
C GLY A 234 -15.53 53.52 -10.83
N VAL A 235 -15.55 52.23 -11.17
CA VAL A 235 -15.40 51.16 -10.16
C VAL A 235 -13.98 51.17 -9.62
N PRO A 236 -13.78 51.33 -8.29
CA PRO A 236 -12.45 51.47 -7.70
C PRO A 236 -11.65 50.15 -7.82
N ALA A 237 -10.42 50.24 -8.35
CA ALA A 237 -9.51 49.09 -8.45
C ALA A 237 -8.71 48.84 -7.16
N ASP A 238 -8.75 49.79 -6.21
CA ASP A 238 -8.08 49.78 -4.91
C ASP A 238 -9.00 49.48 -3.72
N ALA A 239 -10.28 49.22 -3.96
CA ALA A 239 -11.23 48.89 -2.90
C ALA A 239 -10.81 47.61 -2.16
N VAL A 240 -11.08 47.57 -0.87
CA VAL A 240 -10.86 46.41 -0.01
C VAL A 240 -12.19 45.74 0.31
N ASP A 241 -12.16 44.41 0.39
CA ASP A 241 -13.29 43.61 0.84
C ASP A 241 -13.33 43.49 2.39
N SER A 242 -14.28 42.72 2.91
CA SER A 242 -14.43 42.43 4.36
C SER A 242 -13.21 41.78 5.01
N GLN A 243 -12.30 41.18 4.23
CA GLN A 243 -11.02 40.65 4.71
C GLN A 243 -9.87 41.64 4.54
N GLY A 244 -10.11 42.84 4.00
CA GLY A 244 -9.05 43.79 3.68
C GLY A 244 -8.35 43.50 2.34
N ALA A 245 -8.80 42.49 1.59
CA ALA A 245 -8.16 42.10 0.33
C ALA A 245 -8.64 42.97 -0.84
N THR A 246 -7.71 43.36 -1.71
CA THR A 246 -7.97 44.12 -2.95
C THR A 246 -8.16 43.18 -4.15
N PRO A 247 -8.67 43.66 -5.32
CA PRO A 247 -8.73 42.85 -6.54
C PRO A 247 -7.37 42.30 -6.96
N LEU A 248 -6.28 43.01 -6.65
CA LEU A 248 -4.92 42.60 -7.00
C LEU A 248 -4.49 41.34 -6.24
N HIS A 249 -4.95 41.14 -4.99
CA HIS A 249 -4.68 39.91 -4.23
C HIS A 249 -5.21 38.68 -4.95
N TYR A 250 -6.47 38.75 -5.42
CA TYR A 250 -7.13 37.65 -6.11
C TYR A 250 -6.52 37.38 -7.49
N ALA A 251 -6.13 38.43 -8.22
CA ALA A 251 -5.44 38.30 -9.50
C ALA A 251 -4.07 37.62 -9.33
N ALA A 252 -3.32 37.99 -8.28
CA ALA A 252 -2.02 37.40 -7.95
C ALA A 252 -2.16 35.94 -7.49
N CYS A 253 -3.11 35.63 -6.60
CA CYS A 253 -3.42 34.26 -6.16
C CYS A 253 -3.82 33.31 -7.29
N ASN A 254 -4.38 33.86 -8.38
CA ASN A 254 -4.76 33.11 -9.58
C ASN A 254 -3.68 33.13 -10.66
N HIS A 255 -2.50 33.69 -10.38
CA HIS A 255 -1.37 33.83 -11.30
C HIS A 255 -1.71 34.52 -12.63
N ASN A 256 -2.68 35.43 -12.63
CA ASN A 256 -3.09 36.15 -13.84
C ASN A 256 -2.25 37.43 -14.01
N LEU A 257 -1.08 37.29 -14.65
CA LEU A 257 -0.13 38.39 -14.88
C LEU A 257 -0.75 39.59 -15.62
N ALA A 258 -1.57 39.34 -16.64
CA ALA A 258 -2.19 40.42 -17.42
C ALA A 258 -3.16 41.25 -16.57
N PHE A 259 -3.95 40.59 -15.72
CA PHE A 259 -4.84 41.27 -14.79
C PHE A 259 -4.04 42.03 -13.72
N CYS A 260 -2.97 41.44 -13.18
CA CYS A 260 -2.09 42.13 -12.22
C CYS A 260 -1.49 43.42 -12.81
N ARG A 261 -1.02 43.37 -14.07
CA ARG A 261 -0.52 44.56 -14.79
C ARG A 261 -1.59 45.63 -14.94
N PHE A 262 -2.78 45.25 -15.38
CA PHE A 262 -3.89 46.18 -15.56
C PHE A 262 -4.29 46.88 -14.24
N LEU A 263 -4.44 46.13 -13.16
CA LEU A 263 -4.81 46.67 -11.85
C LEU A 263 -3.72 47.58 -11.28
N TRP A 264 -2.45 47.21 -11.45
CA TRP A 264 -1.31 48.03 -11.06
C TRP A 264 -1.30 49.38 -11.78
N GLU A 265 -1.45 49.40 -13.12
CA GLU A 265 -1.45 50.63 -13.92
C GLU A 265 -2.52 51.63 -13.49
N HIS A 266 -3.66 51.14 -13.00
CA HIS A 266 -4.78 51.97 -12.56
C HIS A 266 -4.78 52.27 -11.06
N SER A 267 -4.10 51.47 -10.23
CA SER A 267 -4.04 51.67 -8.77
C SER A 267 -2.72 51.20 -8.15
N PRO A 268 -1.63 51.97 -8.32
CA PRO A 268 -0.31 51.63 -7.77
C PRO A 268 -0.24 51.63 -6.23
N SER A 269 -1.16 52.30 -5.53
CA SER A 269 -1.19 52.30 -4.07
C SER A 269 -1.60 50.95 -3.46
N SER A 270 -2.15 50.03 -4.26
CA SER A 270 -2.75 48.78 -3.78
C SER A 270 -1.75 47.62 -3.59
N VAL A 271 -0.49 47.78 -4.02
CA VAL A 271 0.50 46.67 -4.06
C VAL A 271 1.00 46.22 -2.69
N ASP A 272 1.06 47.11 -1.70
CA ASP A 272 1.57 46.83 -0.36
C ASP A 272 0.42 46.69 0.67
N VAL A 273 -0.84 46.69 0.23
CA VAL A 273 -1.99 46.54 1.12
C VAL A 273 -2.01 45.11 1.64
N ALA A 274 -1.97 44.92 2.95
CA ALA A 274 -2.12 43.61 3.57
C ALA A 274 -3.58 43.39 4.01
N ASP A 275 -4.08 42.19 3.76
CA ASP A 275 -5.37 41.76 4.28
C ASP A 275 -5.31 41.36 5.77
N ASN A 276 -6.43 40.93 6.36
CA ASN A 276 -6.53 40.57 7.78
C ASN A 276 -5.60 39.41 8.18
N ASP A 277 -5.15 38.59 7.23
CA ASP A 277 -4.22 37.49 7.43
C ASP A 277 -2.76 37.91 7.21
N GLY A 278 -2.52 39.20 6.94
CA GLY A 278 -1.20 39.75 6.61
C GLY A 278 -0.77 39.49 5.16
N VAL A 279 -1.61 38.89 4.32
CA VAL A 279 -1.27 38.56 2.93
C VAL A 279 -1.30 39.84 2.12
N THR A 280 -0.17 40.22 1.50
CA THR A 280 -0.11 41.24 0.46
C THR A 280 -0.38 40.64 -0.92
N PRO A 281 -0.67 41.43 -1.97
CA PRO A 281 -0.78 40.90 -3.32
C PRO A 281 0.47 40.17 -3.79
N PHE A 282 1.65 40.60 -3.34
CA PHE A 282 2.90 39.90 -3.60
C PHE A 282 2.95 38.55 -2.88
N ALA A 283 2.63 38.50 -1.58
CA ALA A 283 2.55 37.24 -0.83
C ALA A 283 1.52 36.26 -1.43
N ALA A 284 0.42 36.77 -1.98
CA ALA A 284 -0.61 35.95 -2.62
C ALA A 284 -0.09 35.16 -3.85
N VAL A 285 0.99 35.60 -4.50
CA VAL A 285 1.64 34.89 -5.60
C VAL A 285 2.10 33.48 -5.18
N PHE A 286 2.53 33.33 -3.92
CA PHE A 286 3.08 32.10 -3.38
C PHE A 286 2.02 31.12 -2.85
N SER A 287 0.74 31.49 -2.92
CA SER A 287 -0.37 30.64 -2.41
C SER A 287 -0.65 29.39 -3.25
N LYS A 288 -0.09 29.28 -4.46
CA LYS A 288 -0.22 28.11 -5.35
C LYS A 288 1.11 27.82 -6.02
N THR A 289 1.46 26.54 -6.14
CA THR A 289 2.64 26.07 -6.87
C THR A 289 2.28 25.82 -8.34
N ASP A 290 2.46 26.81 -9.21
CA ASP A 290 2.32 26.64 -10.66
C ASP A 290 3.53 27.26 -11.37
N THR A 291 3.83 26.76 -12.55
CA THR A 291 4.98 27.08 -13.41
C THR A 291 5.05 28.56 -13.83
N GLY A 292 3.95 29.30 -13.74
CA GLY A 292 3.88 30.74 -14.08
C GLY A 292 4.46 31.70 -13.03
N ILE A 293 4.83 31.20 -11.85
CA ILE A 293 5.19 32.04 -10.69
C ILE A 293 6.39 32.96 -10.93
N ILE A 294 7.42 32.49 -11.64
CA ILE A 294 8.67 33.22 -11.90
C ILE A 294 8.38 34.56 -12.60
N THR A 295 7.55 34.53 -13.64
CA THR A 295 7.20 35.73 -14.41
C THR A 295 6.41 36.75 -13.60
N LEU A 296 5.66 36.28 -12.61
CA LEU A 296 4.86 37.12 -11.74
C LEU A 296 5.73 37.75 -10.65
N VAL A 297 6.66 36.98 -10.06
CA VAL A 297 7.66 37.51 -9.13
C VAL A 297 8.51 38.58 -9.81
N GLU A 298 9.05 38.31 -11.01
CA GLU A 298 9.80 39.30 -11.80
C GLU A 298 8.97 40.58 -12.05
N PHE A 299 7.66 40.47 -12.28
CA PHE A 299 6.77 41.62 -12.44
C PHE A 299 6.62 42.47 -11.16
N PHE A 300 6.44 41.84 -10.00
CA PHE A 300 6.27 42.55 -8.74
C PHE A 300 7.57 43.20 -8.24
N VAL A 301 8.69 42.52 -8.46
CA VAL A 301 9.99 42.87 -7.88
C VAL A 301 10.78 43.86 -8.77
N SER A 302 10.56 43.85 -10.09
CA SER A 302 11.30 44.71 -11.01
C SER A 302 11.04 46.22 -10.79
N PRO A 303 12.11 47.05 -10.69
CA PRO A 303 12.00 48.51 -10.56
C PRO A 303 11.31 49.21 -11.74
N SER A 304 11.29 48.56 -12.91
CA SER A 304 10.69 49.10 -14.14
C SER A 304 9.19 48.87 -14.26
N THR A 305 8.59 48.09 -13.36
CA THR A 305 7.17 47.73 -13.39
C THR A 305 6.45 48.15 -12.11
N CYS A 306 6.50 47.34 -11.06
CA CYS A 306 5.66 47.44 -9.88
C CYS A 306 6.44 47.94 -8.65
N ASN A 307 7.62 47.37 -8.42
CA ASN A 307 8.53 47.69 -7.32
C ASN A 307 7.82 47.72 -5.95
N VAL A 308 7.44 46.53 -5.46
CA VAL A 308 6.93 46.32 -4.10
C VAL A 308 7.88 46.95 -3.08
N LYS A 309 7.38 47.74 -2.13
CA LYS A 309 8.24 48.45 -1.16
C LYS A 309 8.66 47.57 0.01
N ASN A 310 7.82 46.61 0.39
CA ASN A 310 8.11 45.68 1.47
C ASN A 310 7.94 44.23 1.01
N LEU A 311 9.06 43.55 0.77
CA LEU A 311 9.10 42.13 0.44
C LEU A 311 9.00 41.24 1.69
N ASP A 312 9.38 41.79 2.85
CA ASP A 312 9.45 41.09 4.13
C ASP A 312 8.10 41.17 4.85
N VAL A 313 7.22 40.24 4.49
CA VAL A 313 5.86 40.14 5.04
C VAL A 313 5.65 38.76 5.61
N CYS A 314 5.16 38.69 6.85
CA CYS A 314 4.73 37.45 7.48
C CYS A 314 3.21 37.34 7.33
N TYR A 315 2.73 36.23 6.78
CA TYR A 315 1.32 36.01 6.51
C TYR A 315 0.88 34.58 6.85
N LYS A 316 -0.40 34.39 7.14
CA LYS A 316 -0.97 33.05 7.37
C LYS A 316 -1.06 32.26 6.08
N VAL A 317 -0.64 31.00 6.11
CA VAL A 317 -0.76 30.11 4.95
C VAL A 317 -2.24 29.81 4.73
N ARG A 318 -2.79 30.30 3.62
CA ARG A 318 -4.16 29.97 3.20
C ARG A 318 -4.16 28.59 2.57
N ASP A 319 -4.32 27.58 3.40
CA ASP A 319 -4.61 26.25 2.91
C ASP A 319 -5.99 26.24 2.22
N ASN A 320 -6.12 25.49 1.12
CA ASN A 320 -7.43 25.23 0.52
C ASN A 320 -8.36 24.42 1.44
N ASN A 321 -7.85 24.01 2.60
CA ASN A 321 -8.55 23.46 3.73
C ASN A 321 -8.92 24.63 4.64
N GLU A 322 -10.21 24.96 4.74
CA GLU A 322 -10.74 26.00 5.64
C GLU A 322 -10.57 25.65 7.14
N GLY A 323 -9.44 25.07 7.54
CA GLY A 323 -8.96 24.98 8.90
C GLY A 323 -7.80 25.95 9.07
N ASP A 324 -7.84 26.76 10.13
CA ASP A 324 -6.72 27.62 10.53
C ASP A 324 -5.57 26.68 10.93
N SER A 325 -4.64 26.42 10.01
CA SER A 325 -3.42 25.64 10.31
C SER A 325 -2.60 26.33 11.41
N GLY A 326 -2.88 27.61 11.67
CA GLY A 326 -2.16 28.47 12.60
C GLY A 326 -0.73 28.77 12.12
N ASP A 327 -0.29 28.17 11.02
CA ASP A 327 1.07 28.31 10.50
C ASP A 327 1.17 29.58 9.64
N THR A 328 2.33 30.21 9.73
CA THR A 328 2.65 31.45 9.03
C THR A 328 3.89 31.25 8.19
N THR A 329 4.04 32.04 7.15
CA THR A 329 5.22 31.98 6.28
C THR A 329 5.59 33.38 5.79
N THR A 330 6.69 33.46 5.05
CA THR A 330 7.13 34.66 4.35
C THR A 330 7.38 34.31 2.89
N PRO A 331 7.35 35.27 1.95
CA PRO A 331 7.60 34.99 0.55
C PRO A 331 8.96 34.31 0.31
N LEU A 332 9.98 34.70 1.09
CA LEU A 332 11.32 34.10 1.01
C LEU A 332 11.37 32.68 1.59
N ILE A 333 10.69 32.42 2.72
CA ILE A 333 10.59 31.07 3.29
C ILE A 333 9.86 30.15 2.32
N GLU A 334 8.70 30.57 1.81
CA GLU A 334 7.93 29.78 0.85
C GLU A 334 8.74 29.52 -0.42
N ALA A 335 9.47 30.52 -0.93
CA ALA A 335 10.36 30.33 -2.08
C ALA A 335 11.50 29.33 -1.81
N ALA A 336 12.07 29.33 -0.61
CA ALA A 336 13.14 28.41 -0.24
C ALA A 336 12.64 26.96 -0.02
N VAL A 337 11.39 26.79 0.40
CA VAL A 337 10.79 25.48 0.68
C VAL A 337 10.20 24.84 -0.57
N SER A 338 9.46 25.60 -1.39
CA SER A 338 8.61 25.06 -2.46
C SER A 338 9.01 25.49 -3.87
N LEU A 339 9.96 26.43 -4.03
CA LEU A 339 10.32 27.02 -5.34
C LEU A 339 11.81 26.86 -5.70
N SER A 340 12.17 27.38 -6.88
CA SER A 340 13.52 27.31 -7.46
C SER A 340 14.48 28.30 -6.79
N GLU A 341 15.76 27.91 -6.70
CA GLU A 341 16.90 28.76 -6.32
C GLU A 341 16.87 30.13 -7.03
N LYS A 342 16.45 30.18 -8.30
CA LYS A 342 16.36 31.42 -9.08
C LYS A 342 15.43 32.45 -8.42
N VAL A 343 14.27 32.01 -7.93
CA VAL A 343 13.29 32.90 -7.28
C VAL A 343 13.90 33.48 -6.01
N VAL A 344 14.56 32.65 -5.19
CA VAL A 344 15.23 33.09 -3.97
C VAL A 344 16.31 34.12 -4.27
N VAL A 345 17.16 33.88 -5.27
CA VAL A 345 18.18 34.84 -5.72
C VAL A 345 17.56 36.16 -6.17
N ASP A 346 16.47 36.11 -6.93
CA ASP A 346 15.77 37.32 -7.39
C ASP A 346 15.18 38.12 -6.22
N LEU A 347 14.65 37.47 -5.18
CA LEU A 347 14.17 38.14 -3.97
C LEU A 347 15.30 38.82 -3.19
N LEU A 348 16.40 38.10 -2.95
CA LEU A 348 17.55 38.62 -2.20
C LEU A 348 18.20 39.82 -2.92
N ARG A 349 18.34 39.75 -4.26
CA ARG A 349 18.87 40.87 -5.07
C ARG A 349 18.05 42.16 -4.97
N HIS A 350 16.76 42.05 -4.66
CA HIS A 350 15.86 43.19 -4.56
C HIS A 350 15.52 43.56 -3.11
N GLY A 351 16.29 43.06 -2.14
CA GLY A 351 16.28 43.54 -0.76
C GLY A 351 15.36 42.79 0.19
N ALA A 352 14.94 41.56 -0.14
CA ALA A 352 14.32 40.68 0.84
C ALA A 352 15.35 40.28 1.92
N SER A 353 14.99 40.40 3.20
CA SER A 353 15.89 40.06 4.29
C SER A 353 15.87 38.55 4.56
N VAL A 354 17.05 37.94 4.50
CA VAL A 354 17.26 36.53 4.85
C VAL A 354 16.95 36.21 6.33
N ASN A 355 17.02 37.23 7.18
CA ASN A 355 16.82 37.14 8.63
C ASN A 355 15.37 37.37 9.06
N PHE A 356 14.47 37.75 8.16
CA PHE A 356 13.10 38.05 8.51
C PHE A 356 12.34 36.78 8.92
N PRO A 357 11.88 36.67 10.18
CA PRO A 357 11.28 35.43 10.67
C PRO A 357 9.77 35.35 10.39
N LYS A 358 9.25 34.13 10.30
CA LYS A 358 7.80 33.88 10.44
C LYS A 358 7.35 34.02 11.90
N HIS A 359 6.05 33.91 12.20
CA HIS A 359 5.50 34.17 13.54
C HIS A 359 6.18 33.34 14.63
N ASN A 360 6.53 32.08 14.36
CA ASN A 360 7.22 31.23 15.33
C ASN A 360 8.72 31.54 15.50
N GLY A 361 9.23 32.63 14.93
CA GLY A 361 10.62 33.06 15.04
C GLY A 361 11.59 32.39 14.07
N ARG A 362 11.15 31.45 13.23
CA ARG A 362 12.04 30.76 12.26
C ARG A 362 12.32 31.60 11.02
N THR A 363 13.58 31.60 10.59
CA THR A 363 14.04 32.29 9.37
C THR A 363 14.08 31.36 8.15
N ALA A 364 14.28 31.92 6.95
CA ALA A 364 14.43 31.14 5.71
C ALA A 364 15.57 30.12 5.78
N VAL A 365 16.69 30.49 6.42
CA VAL A 365 17.84 29.58 6.60
C VAL A 365 17.47 28.43 7.55
N MET A 366 16.75 28.69 8.64
CA MET A 366 16.31 27.62 9.54
C MET A 366 15.40 26.63 8.82
N GLU A 367 14.46 27.10 7.99
CA GLU A 367 13.53 26.21 7.28
C GLU A 367 14.22 25.40 6.18
N ALA A 368 15.17 26.01 5.44
CA ALA A 368 16.01 25.29 4.48
C ALA A 368 16.88 24.21 5.15
N VAL A 369 17.43 24.51 6.33
CA VAL A 369 18.18 23.53 7.14
C VAL A 369 17.28 22.40 7.62
N ARG A 370 16.05 22.68 8.04
CA ARG A 370 15.06 21.66 8.42
C ARG A 370 14.71 20.74 7.25
N ASN A 371 14.61 21.28 6.04
CA ASN A 371 14.40 20.52 4.82
C ASN A 371 15.67 19.83 4.29
N ASN A 372 16.80 19.97 4.99
CA ASN A 372 18.09 19.37 4.62
C ASN A 372 18.64 19.78 3.24
N THR A 373 18.24 20.95 2.73
CA THR A 373 18.62 21.42 1.38
C THR A 373 19.92 22.24 1.39
N VAL A 374 21.06 21.54 1.35
CA VAL A 374 22.40 22.16 1.44
C VAL A 374 22.63 23.27 0.40
N ASP A 375 22.23 23.04 -0.84
CA ASP A 375 22.39 24.01 -1.92
C ASP A 375 21.51 25.26 -1.68
N MET A 376 20.28 25.10 -1.20
CA MET A 376 19.42 26.22 -0.85
C MET A 376 19.96 27.03 0.33
N VAL A 377 20.51 26.36 1.35
CA VAL A 377 21.20 27.04 2.46
C VAL A 377 22.37 27.89 1.95
N LYS A 378 23.18 27.35 1.01
CA LYS A 378 24.25 28.12 0.38
C LYS A 378 23.70 29.29 -0.44
N VAL A 379 22.63 29.09 -1.21
CA VAL A 379 21.99 30.18 -1.98
C VAL A 379 21.52 31.30 -1.06
N LEU A 380 20.88 30.98 0.07
CA LEU A 380 20.46 31.98 1.06
C LEU A 380 21.65 32.69 1.73
N MET A 381 22.73 31.96 2.03
CA MET A 381 23.93 32.51 2.67
C MET A 381 24.79 33.37 1.75
N PHE A 382 24.90 33.03 0.47
CA PHE A 382 25.72 33.78 -0.50
C PHE A 382 24.91 34.74 -1.37
N GLY A 383 23.57 34.63 -1.37
CA GLY A 383 22.68 35.44 -2.20
C GLY A 383 22.75 35.13 -3.70
N THR A 384 23.33 33.98 -4.09
CA THR A 384 23.54 33.61 -5.49
C THR A 384 23.57 32.10 -5.70
N ASP A 385 23.06 31.69 -6.86
CA ASP A 385 23.14 30.36 -7.46
C ASP A 385 24.48 30.07 -8.17
N ASP A 386 25.37 31.07 -8.29
CA ASP A 386 26.71 30.89 -8.83
C ASP A 386 27.61 30.16 -7.82
N ARG A 387 27.74 28.86 -8.04
CA ARG A 387 28.55 27.96 -7.22
C ARG A 387 30.03 28.35 -7.12
N THR A 388 30.55 29.17 -8.05
CA THR A 388 31.95 29.63 -7.98
C THR A 388 32.18 30.62 -6.84
N ILE A 389 31.14 31.38 -6.48
CA ILE A 389 31.18 32.41 -5.43
C ILE A 389 31.16 31.77 -4.05
N TRP A 390 30.59 30.58 -3.88
CA TRP A 390 30.52 29.89 -2.59
C TRP A 390 31.90 29.63 -1.94
N ALA A 391 32.99 29.75 -2.70
CA ALA A 391 34.36 29.62 -2.20
C ALA A 391 34.93 30.93 -1.58
N THR A 392 34.33 32.10 -1.83
CA THR A 392 34.89 33.41 -1.43
C THR A 392 34.66 33.75 0.04
N LYS A 393 33.81 33.00 0.76
CA LYS A 393 33.36 33.25 2.15
C LYS A 393 32.67 34.61 2.39
N GLU A 394 32.39 35.39 1.35
CA GLU A 394 31.60 36.62 1.46
C GLU A 394 30.12 36.24 1.49
N THR A 395 29.47 36.37 2.66
CA THR A 395 28.05 36.05 2.85
C THR A 395 27.17 37.29 2.75
N THR A 396 25.86 37.08 2.59
CA THR A 396 24.84 38.08 2.88
C THR A 396 24.84 38.45 4.38
N ASP A 397 23.95 39.34 4.81
CA ASP A 397 23.82 39.78 6.19
C ASP A 397 23.18 38.72 7.13
N VAL A 398 23.29 37.42 6.80
CA VAL A 398 22.71 36.33 7.59
C VAL A 398 23.20 36.34 9.04
N ASP A 399 22.26 36.30 9.98
CA ASP A 399 22.52 36.07 11.39
C ASP A 399 22.16 34.64 11.78
N LEU A 400 23.18 33.79 11.93
CA LEU A 400 23.04 32.39 12.35
C LEU A 400 22.79 32.23 13.86
N ALA A 401 22.86 33.31 14.65
CA ALA A 401 22.62 33.31 16.08
C ALA A 401 21.16 33.58 16.46
N LEU A 402 20.31 33.93 15.48
CA LEU A 402 18.87 34.04 15.71
C LEU A 402 18.28 32.74 16.27
N GLN A 403 17.28 32.90 17.13
CA GLN A 403 16.55 31.81 17.77
C GLN A 403 15.07 31.93 17.43
N ASP A 404 14.40 30.79 17.27
CA ASP A 404 12.95 30.75 17.15
C ASP A 404 12.25 30.98 18.52
N GLU A 405 10.91 30.94 18.55
CA GLU A 405 10.13 31.12 19.81
C GLU A 405 10.47 30.07 20.88
N ASP A 406 10.91 28.86 20.48
CA ASP A 406 11.38 27.81 21.40
C ASP A 406 12.82 28.06 21.86
N GLY A 407 13.50 29.11 21.39
CA GLY A 407 14.91 29.34 21.66
C GLY A 407 15.84 28.48 20.78
N LYS A 408 15.35 27.81 19.73
CA LYS A 408 16.18 26.93 18.90
C LYS A 408 16.92 27.72 17.82
N SER A 409 18.23 27.55 17.75
CA SER A 409 19.09 28.09 16.70
C SER A 409 19.09 27.22 15.43
N VAL A 410 19.74 27.70 14.36
CA VAL A 410 19.94 26.94 13.13
C VAL A 410 20.60 25.57 13.36
N ILE A 411 21.49 25.45 14.35
CA ILE A 411 22.19 24.19 14.68
C ILE A 411 21.25 23.21 15.39
N HIS A 412 20.33 23.69 16.23
CA HIS A 412 19.28 22.83 16.82
C HIS A 412 18.42 22.21 15.72
N HIS A 413 18.02 23.02 14.73
CA HIS A 413 17.24 22.57 13.58
C HIS A 413 18.06 21.67 12.63
N CYS A 414 19.37 21.88 12.49
CA CYS A 414 20.27 21.02 11.71
C CYS A 414 20.39 19.62 12.30
N VAL A 415 20.47 19.54 13.63
CA VAL A 415 20.53 18.27 14.35
C VAL A 415 19.15 17.64 14.35
N ASN A 416 18.13 18.34 14.84
CA ASN A 416 16.78 17.82 15.05
C ASN A 416 15.79 18.34 14.00
N ASN A 417 15.99 17.95 12.75
CA ASN A 417 15.22 18.47 11.62
C ASN A 417 13.85 17.77 11.42
N ARG A 418 13.69 16.54 11.90
CA ARG A 418 12.48 15.71 11.72
C ARG A 418 11.82 15.35 13.05
N LYS A 419 10.54 14.97 13.01
CA LYS A 419 9.81 14.49 14.19
C LYS A 419 10.33 13.12 14.67
N TYR A 420 10.65 12.23 13.73
CA TYR A 420 11.22 10.90 13.97
C TYR A 420 12.49 10.71 13.14
N GLY A 421 13.56 10.26 13.79
CA GLY A 421 14.89 10.14 13.19
C GLY A 421 15.57 11.49 12.94
N SER A 422 16.62 11.49 12.11
CA SER A 422 17.37 12.68 11.71
C SER A 422 18.03 12.47 10.34
N ALA A 423 18.33 13.54 9.60
CA ALA A 423 19.00 13.41 8.30
C ALA A 423 20.54 13.30 8.36
N GLU A 424 21.13 13.43 9.55
CA GLU A 424 22.58 13.28 9.82
C GLU A 424 23.52 13.96 8.83
N ASN A 425 23.16 15.16 8.38
CA ASN A 425 23.95 15.88 7.41
C ASN A 425 25.18 16.53 8.03
N VAL A 426 26.25 15.74 8.13
CA VAL A 426 27.56 16.15 8.66
C VAL A 426 28.15 17.31 7.85
N ASP A 427 27.96 17.30 6.54
CA ASP A 427 28.50 18.34 5.66
C ASP A 427 27.82 19.68 5.92
N LEU A 428 26.49 19.69 6.09
CA LEU A 428 25.74 20.89 6.46
C LEU A 428 26.15 21.41 7.84
N LEU A 429 26.31 20.53 8.83
CA LEU A 429 26.75 20.91 10.17
C LEU A 429 28.15 21.54 10.16
N ARG A 430 29.11 20.92 9.47
CA ARG A 430 30.47 21.44 9.34
C ARG A 430 30.50 22.74 8.55
N PHE A 431 29.65 22.87 7.53
CA PHE A 431 29.49 24.10 6.77
C PHE A 431 29.01 25.24 7.66
N LEU A 432 27.91 25.06 8.41
CA LEU A 432 27.38 26.08 9.32
C LEU A 432 28.40 26.44 10.42
N ALA A 433 29.08 25.45 11.00
CA ALA A 433 30.14 25.68 11.98
C ALA A 433 31.32 26.49 11.41
N GLY A 434 31.62 26.34 10.11
CA GLY A 434 32.67 27.10 9.42
C GLY A 434 32.36 28.58 9.24
N PHE A 435 31.10 28.99 9.46
CA PHE A 435 30.62 30.39 9.46
C PHE A 435 30.24 30.86 10.88
N ASP A 436 30.91 30.30 11.91
CA ASP A 436 30.77 30.69 13.32
C ASP A 436 29.33 30.58 13.88
N ALA A 437 28.52 29.66 13.34
CA ALA A 437 27.20 29.37 13.90
C ALA A 437 27.31 28.87 15.35
N PRO A 438 26.45 29.33 16.29
CA PRO A 438 26.60 29.01 17.70
C PRO A 438 26.22 27.54 18.00
N LEU A 439 27.23 26.74 18.35
CA LEU A 439 27.12 25.29 18.55
C LEU A 439 26.64 24.88 19.96
N ALA A 440 26.80 25.75 20.97
CA ALA A 440 26.53 25.46 22.38
C ALA A 440 25.38 26.29 22.96
N LEU A 441 24.55 26.89 22.09
CA LEU A 441 23.44 27.74 22.49
C LEU A 441 22.36 26.88 23.17
N ARG A 442 21.68 27.41 24.20
CA ARG A 442 20.60 26.71 24.90
C ARG A 442 19.25 27.22 24.44
N ASP A 443 18.32 26.30 24.19
CA ASP A 443 16.93 26.62 23.91
C ASP A 443 16.19 27.07 25.19
N SER A 444 14.89 27.38 25.05
CA SER A 444 14.05 27.84 26.16
C SER A 444 13.85 26.78 27.25
N GLU A 445 14.04 25.49 26.93
CA GLU A 445 14.03 24.38 27.90
C GLU A 445 15.41 24.16 28.55
N GLY A 446 16.43 24.87 28.08
CA GLY A 446 17.80 24.76 28.55
C GLY A 446 18.64 23.72 27.80
N HIS A 447 18.11 23.05 26.78
CA HIS A 447 18.82 22.01 26.04
C HIS A 447 19.72 22.59 24.95
N THR A 448 20.86 21.94 24.69
CA THR A 448 21.81 22.30 23.61
C THR A 448 21.59 21.45 22.35
N PRO A 449 22.19 21.79 21.19
CA PRO A 449 22.18 20.90 20.04
C PRO A 449 22.84 19.54 20.32
N LEU A 450 23.86 19.51 21.19
CA LEU A 450 24.52 18.27 21.61
C LEU A 450 23.56 17.35 22.40
N TYR A 451 22.68 17.92 23.23
CA TYR A 451 21.61 17.17 23.90
C TYR A 451 20.69 16.46 22.89
N TYR A 452 20.21 17.18 21.87
CA TYR A 452 19.38 16.58 20.82
C TYR A 452 20.14 15.52 20.01
N ALA A 453 21.43 15.73 19.72
CA ALA A 453 22.26 14.74 19.04
C ALA A 453 22.49 13.47 19.88
N LYS A 454 22.58 13.58 21.21
CA LYS A 454 22.62 12.42 22.12
C LYS A 454 21.31 11.63 22.10
N ARG A 455 20.17 12.33 22.01
CA ARG A 455 18.83 11.73 21.96
C ARG A 455 18.55 10.94 20.67
N GLN A 456 19.24 11.25 19.57
CA GLN A 456 19.07 10.58 18.26
C GLN A 456 19.64 9.17 18.19
N GLY A 457 20.40 8.71 19.20
CA GLY A 457 20.85 7.31 19.34
C GLY A 457 21.91 6.82 18.34
N SER A 458 21.97 7.35 17.13
CA SER A 458 22.96 7.00 16.08
C SER A 458 24.41 7.44 16.40
N GLY A 459 24.55 8.55 17.11
CA GLY A 459 25.82 9.12 17.55
C GLY A 459 26.69 9.78 16.47
N VAL A 460 26.28 9.86 15.20
CA VAL A 460 27.08 10.50 14.12
C VAL A 460 27.19 12.00 14.34
N MET A 461 26.05 12.69 14.39
CA MET A 461 25.99 14.14 14.66
C MET A 461 26.60 14.49 16.02
N ARG A 462 26.41 13.62 17.03
CA ARG A 462 27.02 13.76 18.36
C ARG A 462 28.54 13.81 18.29
N LYS A 463 29.18 12.85 17.60
CA LYS A 463 30.65 12.80 17.44
C LYS A 463 31.17 14.06 16.74
N VAL A 464 30.50 14.50 15.68
CA VAL A 464 30.91 15.70 14.93
C VAL A 464 30.75 16.96 15.79
N LEU A 465 29.68 17.09 16.56
CA LEU A 465 29.52 18.20 17.51
C LEU A 465 30.60 18.18 18.61
N GLU A 466 30.92 17.01 19.16
CA GLU A 466 31.99 16.84 20.14
C GLU A 466 33.37 17.19 19.57
N GLU A 467 33.62 16.90 18.28
CA GLU A 467 34.84 17.30 17.57
C GLU A 467 34.91 18.82 17.34
N LEU A 468 33.77 19.47 17.05
CA LEU A 468 33.70 20.90 16.74
C LEU A 468 33.67 21.79 18.00
N LEU A 469 33.13 21.29 19.11
CA LEU A 469 33.12 21.98 20.41
C LEU A 469 34.50 21.87 21.08
N ARG A 470 34.99 22.98 21.66
CA ARG A 470 36.23 22.94 22.46
C ARG A 470 36.01 22.06 23.70
N GLU A 471 37.04 21.33 24.16
CA GLU A 471 36.92 20.37 25.28
C GLU A 471 36.26 20.96 26.54
N GLU A 472 36.44 22.25 26.83
CA GLU A 472 35.85 22.91 28.00
C GLU A 472 34.35 23.21 27.87
N GLU A 473 33.84 23.40 26.65
CA GLU A 473 32.42 23.67 26.38
C GLU A 473 31.62 22.37 26.30
N ALA A 474 32.20 21.33 25.67
CA ALA A 474 31.63 19.99 25.68
C ALA A 474 31.54 19.39 27.09
N ARG A 475 32.52 19.67 27.98
CA ARG A 475 32.51 19.22 29.39
C ARG A 475 31.46 19.90 30.26
N LYS A 476 30.96 21.08 29.88
CA LYS A 476 29.89 21.78 30.62
C LYS A 476 28.51 21.16 30.36
N ASP A 477 28.39 20.31 29.34
CA ASP A 477 27.15 19.67 28.94
C ASP A 477 27.06 18.24 29.47
N THR A 478 27.00 18.14 30.81
CA THR A 478 26.89 16.88 31.55
C THR A 478 25.49 16.29 31.57
N GLU A 479 24.50 16.97 30.98
CA GLU A 479 23.13 16.49 30.90
C GLU A 479 23.06 15.33 29.90
N GLU A 480 22.65 14.16 30.41
CA GLU A 480 22.21 13.04 29.59
C GLU A 480 20.69 13.11 29.42
N PRO A 481 20.15 12.83 28.23
CA PRO A 481 18.71 12.78 28.02
C PRO A 481 18.08 11.77 28.98
N MET A 482 16.99 12.19 29.64
CA MET A 482 16.31 11.43 30.69
C MET A 482 15.80 10.07 30.20
N GLU A 483 15.48 9.98 28.91
CA GLU A 483 15.16 8.76 28.18
C GLU A 483 15.84 8.81 26.81
N VAL A 484 16.67 7.80 26.50
CA VAL A 484 17.17 7.59 25.13
C VAL A 484 16.05 6.90 24.37
N ASP A 485 15.46 7.59 23.39
CA ASP A 485 14.49 6.97 22.48
C ASP A 485 15.21 5.90 21.65
N SER A 486 15.08 4.64 22.04
CA SER A 486 15.64 3.52 21.28
C SER A 486 14.99 3.38 19.89
N GLY A 487 13.93 4.11 19.59
CA GLY A 487 13.24 4.16 18.29
C GLY A 487 12.51 2.89 17.91
N PHE A 488 12.56 1.85 18.73
CA PHE A 488 12.01 0.53 18.44
C PHE A 488 11.38 -0.13 19.69
N THR A 489 10.57 0.61 20.43
CA THR A 489 9.92 0.16 21.67
C THR A 489 8.51 -0.39 21.43
N PHE A 490 8.28 -1.63 21.82
CA PHE A 490 6.95 -2.23 21.76
C PHE A 490 6.03 -1.72 22.88
N VAL A 491 4.80 -1.32 22.54
CA VAL A 491 3.84 -0.69 23.48
C VAL A 491 3.08 -1.74 24.30
N THR A 492 2.80 -2.90 23.69
CA THR A 492 2.09 -4.01 24.33
C THR A 492 2.96 -4.76 25.34
N SER A 493 2.57 -4.86 26.62
CA SER A 493 3.33 -5.60 27.64
C SER A 493 3.47 -7.09 27.31
N SER A 494 4.67 -7.66 27.51
CA SER A 494 5.01 -9.04 27.13
C SER A 494 4.30 -10.12 27.95
N ASP A 495 3.99 -9.84 29.21
CA ASP A 495 3.97 -10.92 30.20
C ASP A 495 2.76 -11.87 30.04
N ASP A 496 1.57 -11.33 29.77
CA ASP A 496 0.33 -12.14 29.69
C ASP A 496 0.26 -13.10 28.48
N LEU A 497 0.98 -12.78 27.40
CA LEU A 497 0.95 -13.54 26.14
C LEU A 497 1.91 -14.72 26.16
N TRP A 498 3.07 -14.59 26.82
CA TRP A 498 4.11 -15.63 26.87
C TRP A 498 4.00 -16.56 28.08
N GLU A 499 3.11 -16.26 29.02
CA GLU A 499 2.78 -17.16 30.13
C GLU A 499 2.28 -18.54 29.67
N GLY A 500 2.71 -19.59 30.38
CA GLY A 500 2.35 -20.99 30.14
C GLY A 500 3.46 -21.82 29.45
N PRO A 501 3.21 -23.12 29.22
CA PRO A 501 4.21 -24.02 28.64
C PRO A 501 4.56 -23.62 27.19
N THR A 502 5.86 -23.58 26.90
CA THR A 502 6.36 -23.28 25.54
C THR A 502 5.97 -24.41 24.58
N PRO A 503 5.32 -24.10 23.44
CA PRO A 503 5.02 -25.10 22.42
C PRO A 503 6.26 -25.87 21.96
N ASN A 504 6.11 -27.17 21.71
CA ASN A 504 7.14 -27.97 21.04
C ASN A 504 6.57 -28.51 19.72
N PRO A 505 6.62 -27.71 18.63
CA PRO A 505 6.05 -28.08 17.34
C PRO A 505 6.51 -29.44 16.79
N LYS A 506 7.74 -29.84 17.10
CA LYS A 506 8.27 -31.12 16.62
C LYS A 506 7.59 -32.28 17.35
N ALA A 507 7.62 -32.27 18.68
CA ALA A 507 7.01 -33.32 19.49
C ALA A 507 5.48 -33.34 19.33
N ASP A 508 4.84 -32.17 19.28
CA ASP A 508 3.39 -32.06 19.11
C ASP A 508 2.94 -32.52 17.72
N ALA A 509 3.70 -32.23 16.66
CA ALA A 509 3.43 -32.77 15.32
C ALA A 509 3.62 -34.29 15.27
N GLU A 510 4.64 -34.82 15.92
CA GLU A 510 4.85 -36.27 16.05
C GLU A 510 3.69 -36.92 16.81
N ASN A 511 3.23 -36.31 17.90
CA ASN A 511 2.06 -36.76 18.65
C ASN A 511 0.77 -36.64 17.83
N MET A 512 0.59 -35.59 17.03
CA MET A 512 -0.53 -35.47 16.10
C MET A 512 -0.48 -36.55 15.03
N LEU A 513 0.70 -36.88 14.51
CA LEU A 513 0.87 -37.95 13.54
C LEU A 513 0.64 -39.32 14.18
N GLN A 514 1.01 -39.50 15.45
CA GLN A 514 0.68 -40.70 16.23
C GLN A 514 -0.80 -40.77 16.59
N GLU A 515 -1.43 -39.66 16.96
CA GLU A 515 -2.85 -39.59 17.23
C GLU A 515 -3.65 -39.81 15.96
N ALA A 516 -3.25 -39.22 14.83
CA ALA A 516 -3.78 -39.54 13.52
C ALA A 516 -3.61 -41.04 13.23
N LYS A 517 -2.45 -41.64 13.53
CA LYS A 517 -2.28 -43.10 13.45
C LYS A 517 -3.17 -43.92 14.40
N ARG A 518 -3.55 -43.37 15.55
CA ARG A 518 -4.42 -44.02 16.57
C ARG A 518 -5.92 -43.78 16.32
N GLN A 519 -6.28 -42.62 15.75
CA GLN A 519 -7.63 -42.18 15.36
C GLN A 519 -7.97 -42.58 13.93
N GLU A 520 -6.96 -42.90 13.13
CA GLU A 520 -7.12 -43.82 12.02
C GLU A 520 -7.75 -45.08 12.64
N LYS A 521 -9.08 -45.08 12.59
CA LYS A 521 -9.86 -46.18 13.11
C LYS A 521 -9.36 -47.43 12.38
N PRO A 522 -9.08 -48.55 13.07
CA PRO A 522 -9.35 -49.82 12.43
C PRO A 522 -10.80 -49.73 11.94
N ALA A 523 -11.09 -50.11 10.70
CA ALA A 523 -12.48 -50.19 10.25
C ALA A 523 -13.31 -50.81 11.38
N ASP A 524 -14.42 -50.17 11.76
CA ASP A 524 -15.20 -50.53 12.96
C ASP A 524 -15.31 -52.06 13.09
N ASP A 525 -15.10 -52.61 14.29
CA ASP A 525 -15.03 -54.07 14.58
C ASP A 525 -16.29 -54.87 14.15
N ASP A 526 -17.33 -54.21 13.63
CA ASP A 526 -18.57 -54.81 13.12
C ASP A 526 -18.71 -54.74 11.57
N ASP A 527 -17.75 -54.16 10.83
CA ASP A 527 -17.66 -54.26 9.37
C ASP A 527 -16.32 -54.91 8.98
N ASP A 528 -16.32 -56.25 8.89
CA ASP A 528 -15.35 -57.11 8.20
C ASP A 528 -14.14 -56.38 7.60
N ASP A 529 -13.02 -56.33 8.34
CA ASP A 529 -11.62 -56.53 7.96
C ASP A 529 -11.22 -56.40 6.46
N GLU A 530 -11.69 -55.37 5.75
CA GLU A 530 -11.56 -55.34 4.30
C GLU A 530 -10.81 -54.15 3.76
N VAL A 531 -9.66 -54.51 3.26
CA VAL A 531 -8.91 -53.78 2.28
C VAL A 531 -9.82 -53.26 1.16
N GLY A 532 -9.93 -51.93 1.07
CA GLY A 532 -10.76 -51.25 0.08
C GLY A 532 -10.38 -51.58 -1.37
N VAL A 533 -11.41 -51.84 -2.17
CA VAL A 533 -11.31 -52.06 -3.61
C VAL A 533 -10.92 -50.77 -4.32
N ASP A 534 -10.03 -50.86 -5.31
CA ASP A 534 -9.64 -49.71 -6.13
C ASP A 534 -10.87 -49.05 -6.80
N PRO A 535 -11.02 -47.71 -6.75
CA PRO A 535 -12.17 -47.01 -7.33
C PRO A 535 -12.39 -47.27 -8.82
N ALA A 536 -11.34 -47.64 -9.57
CA ALA A 536 -11.45 -48.00 -10.98
C ALA A 536 -12.08 -49.39 -11.23
N PHE A 537 -12.34 -50.17 -10.18
CA PHE A 537 -13.00 -51.46 -10.27
C PHE A 537 -14.49 -51.38 -10.68
N ARG A 538 -15.16 -50.22 -10.52
CA ARG A 538 -16.53 -49.89 -10.99
C ARG A 538 -17.40 -51.11 -11.42
N MET A 539 -17.92 -51.86 -10.45
CA MET A 539 -18.96 -52.90 -10.59
C MET A 539 -20.02 -52.66 -9.49
N GLU A 540 -21.30 -52.88 -9.79
CA GLU A 540 -22.39 -52.77 -8.81
C GLU A 540 -22.25 -53.84 -7.70
N GLY A 541 -22.28 -53.41 -6.43
CA GLY A 541 -22.04 -54.28 -5.27
C GLY A 541 -20.56 -54.60 -5.06
N ALA A 542 -19.76 -53.57 -4.74
CA ALA A 542 -18.30 -53.66 -4.60
C ALA A 542 -17.88 -54.93 -3.82
N GLY A 543 -17.10 -55.79 -4.48
CA GLY A 543 -16.51 -56.96 -3.85
C GLY A 543 -15.50 -56.58 -2.77
N LYS A 544 -14.90 -57.59 -2.16
CA LYS A 544 -14.10 -57.50 -0.95
C LYS A 544 -12.67 -57.98 -1.26
N VAL A 545 -11.61 -57.23 -0.95
CA VAL A 545 -10.25 -57.67 -1.32
C VAL A 545 -9.89 -58.93 -0.55
N TYR A 546 -9.47 -59.96 -1.28
CA TYR A 546 -9.17 -61.27 -0.74
C TYR A 546 -7.90 -61.25 0.13
N VAL A 547 -8.05 -61.80 1.32
CA VAL A 547 -6.99 -61.98 2.32
C VAL A 547 -6.62 -63.46 2.37
N ASP A 548 -5.33 -63.75 2.39
CA ASP A 548 -4.83 -65.11 2.54
C ASP A 548 -5.22 -65.68 3.92
N PRO A 549 -5.95 -66.80 4.01
CA PRO A 549 -6.39 -67.36 5.30
C PRO A 549 -5.26 -67.84 6.20
N GLU A 550 -4.11 -68.21 5.64
CA GLU A 550 -2.99 -68.79 6.41
C GLU A 550 -2.03 -67.71 6.92
N THR A 551 -1.81 -66.67 6.12
CA THR A 551 -0.83 -65.61 6.44
C THR A 551 -1.48 -64.31 6.89
N ASN A 552 -2.81 -64.19 6.76
CA ASN A 552 -3.59 -62.97 7.01
C ASN A 552 -3.12 -61.75 6.19
N ILE A 553 -2.44 -62.00 5.07
CA ILE A 553 -1.91 -60.97 4.19
C ILE A 553 -2.92 -60.68 3.08
N PRO A 554 -3.36 -59.42 2.89
CA PRO A 554 -4.21 -59.06 1.77
C PRO A 554 -3.43 -59.12 0.45
N TYR A 555 -4.03 -59.74 -0.55
CA TYR A 555 -3.49 -59.75 -1.91
C TYR A 555 -3.73 -58.41 -2.59
N ASN A 556 -2.93 -57.41 -2.22
CA ASN A 556 -2.86 -56.13 -2.89
C ASN A 556 -1.46 -55.54 -2.82
N ILE A 557 -1.05 -54.97 -3.94
CA ILE A 557 0.24 -54.32 -4.10
C ILE A 557 0.14 -53.12 -5.01
N LEU A 558 1.02 -52.15 -4.77
CA LEU A 558 1.30 -51.04 -5.68
C LEU A 558 2.79 -51.02 -5.95
N MET A 559 3.12 -50.99 -7.23
CA MET A 559 4.49 -51.05 -7.71
C MET A 559 4.73 -49.90 -8.68
N SER A 560 5.93 -49.35 -8.67
CA SER A 560 6.36 -48.34 -9.64
C SER A 560 7.50 -48.87 -10.47
N LYS A 561 7.58 -48.42 -11.70
CA LYS A 561 8.73 -48.68 -12.57
C LYS A 561 9.09 -47.39 -13.29
N VAL A 562 10.20 -46.83 -12.86
CA VAL A 562 10.84 -45.69 -13.51
C VAL A 562 12.06 -46.17 -14.26
N ASP A 563 12.12 -45.84 -15.55
CA ASP A 563 13.27 -46.07 -16.41
C ASP A 563 13.36 -44.95 -17.44
N VAL A 564 14.22 -43.98 -17.18
CA VAL A 564 14.45 -42.81 -18.04
C VAL A 564 15.04 -43.15 -19.42
N LYS A 565 15.64 -44.35 -19.59
CA LYS A 565 16.23 -44.80 -20.86
C LYS A 565 15.29 -45.69 -21.68
N TYR A 566 14.10 -46.02 -21.17
CA TYR A 566 13.21 -46.97 -21.82
C TYR A 566 12.50 -46.37 -23.05
N GLY A 567 12.98 -46.73 -24.24
CA GLY A 567 12.38 -46.34 -25.52
C GLY A 567 12.36 -44.82 -25.76
N MET A 568 11.54 -44.36 -26.71
CA MET A 568 11.48 -42.95 -27.09
C MET A 568 10.84 -42.04 -26.02
N PHE A 569 10.03 -42.59 -25.11
CA PHE A 569 9.19 -41.82 -24.18
C PHE A 569 9.60 -41.95 -22.70
N GLY A 570 10.60 -42.77 -22.37
CA GLY A 570 10.90 -43.17 -20.99
C GLY A 570 9.72 -43.92 -20.34
N LEU A 571 10.00 -44.61 -19.23
CA LEU A 571 9.00 -45.33 -18.47
C LEU A 571 8.80 -44.65 -17.12
N ASN A 572 7.58 -44.23 -16.82
CA ASN A 572 7.18 -43.71 -15.52
C ASN A 572 5.80 -44.28 -15.20
N ASN A 573 5.77 -45.55 -14.84
CA ASN A 573 4.54 -46.31 -14.74
C ASN A 573 4.27 -46.80 -13.33
N PHE A 574 2.99 -46.88 -12.99
CA PHE A 574 2.52 -47.61 -11.82
C PHE A 574 1.83 -48.92 -12.26
N TYR A 575 1.84 -49.91 -11.37
CA TYR A 575 1.14 -51.17 -11.53
C TYR A 575 0.57 -51.60 -10.18
N LYS A 576 -0.75 -51.62 -10.08
CA LYS A 576 -1.52 -52.03 -8.92
C LYS A 576 -2.18 -53.37 -9.20
N MET A 577 -2.16 -54.27 -8.21
CA MET A 577 -2.85 -55.54 -8.29
C MET A 577 -3.69 -55.74 -7.02
N GLN A 578 -4.88 -56.30 -7.18
CA GLN A 578 -5.77 -56.71 -6.10
C GLN A 578 -6.43 -58.04 -6.47
N ILE A 579 -6.63 -58.95 -5.52
CA ILE A 579 -7.62 -60.02 -5.69
C ILE A 579 -8.90 -59.56 -4.98
N ILE A 580 -10.03 -59.56 -5.66
CA ILE A 580 -11.31 -59.05 -5.14
C ILE A 580 -12.34 -60.18 -5.19
N TYR A 581 -12.79 -60.64 -4.05
CA TYR A 581 -13.88 -61.59 -3.92
C TYR A 581 -15.23 -60.88 -4.07
N HIS A 582 -15.98 -61.22 -5.12
CA HIS A 582 -17.28 -60.62 -5.41
C HIS A 582 -18.41 -61.46 -4.81
N LYS A 583 -18.92 -61.09 -3.63
CA LYS A 583 -19.94 -61.84 -2.88
C LYS A 583 -21.17 -62.22 -3.73
N ALA A 584 -21.74 -61.29 -4.50
CA ALA A 584 -22.97 -61.55 -5.28
C ALA A 584 -22.81 -62.53 -6.45
N LYS A 585 -21.58 -62.81 -6.90
CA LYS A 585 -21.30 -63.70 -8.04
C LYS A 585 -20.40 -64.89 -7.66
N GLU A 586 -20.08 -65.02 -6.37
CA GLU A 586 -19.21 -66.06 -5.80
C GLU A 586 -17.92 -66.32 -6.61
N LEU A 587 -17.23 -65.25 -7.00
CA LEU A 587 -16.02 -65.34 -7.83
C LEU A 587 -14.89 -64.43 -7.33
N TRP A 588 -13.64 -64.82 -7.56
CA TRP A 588 -12.44 -64.05 -7.24
C TRP A 588 -11.94 -63.34 -8.50
N VAL A 589 -11.95 -62.02 -8.49
CA VAL A 589 -11.45 -61.20 -9.59
C VAL A 589 -10.03 -60.75 -9.27
N LEU A 590 -9.05 -61.22 -10.04
CA LEU A 590 -7.75 -60.58 -10.08
C LEU A 590 -7.89 -59.26 -10.85
N PHE A 591 -7.84 -58.15 -10.13
CA PHE A 591 -7.87 -56.79 -10.65
C PHE A 591 -6.45 -56.25 -10.80
N ASN A 592 -6.07 -55.95 -12.03
CA ASN A 592 -4.80 -55.34 -12.37
C ASN A 592 -5.08 -53.94 -12.93
N ARG A 593 -4.45 -52.89 -12.40
CA ARG A 593 -4.54 -51.52 -12.90
C ARG A 593 -3.14 -50.98 -13.15
N TRP A 594 -2.90 -50.41 -14.33
CA TRP A 594 -1.58 -49.92 -14.70
C TRP A 594 -1.69 -48.71 -15.61
N GLY A 595 -0.74 -47.80 -15.48
CA GLY A 595 -0.73 -46.56 -16.26
C GLY A 595 0.53 -45.77 -16.02
N ARG A 596 0.57 -44.55 -16.55
CA ARG A 596 1.60 -43.58 -16.21
C ARG A 596 1.30 -42.96 -14.85
N VAL A 597 2.32 -42.62 -14.07
CA VAL A 597 2.14 -41.96 -12.76
C VAL A 597 1.41 -40.62 -12.95
N GLY A 598 0.41 -40.35 -12.12
CA GLY A 598 -0.53 -39.21 -12.25
C GLY A 598 -1.69 -39.39 -13.25
N ASP A 599 -1.78 -40.51 -13.98
CA ASP A 599 -2.90 -40.84 -14.88
C ASP A 599 -3.84 -41.88 -14.25
N ASN A 600 -5.09 -41.95 -14.71
CA ASN A 600 -6.06 -42.94 -14.26
C ASN A 600 -5.67 -44.38 -14.66
N GLY A 601 -4.91 -44.55 -15.75
CA GLY A 601 -4.43 -45.85 -16.22
C GLY A 601 -5.51 -46.77 -16.79
N GLN A 602 -5.08 -47.89 -17.37
CA GLN A 602 -5.93 -48.98 -17.82
C GLN A 602 -6.11 -50.02 -16.71
N HIS A 603 -7.18 -50.82 -16.80
CA HIS A 603 -7.42 -51.89 -15.85
C HIS A 603 -7.96 -53.15 -16.51
N GLN A 604 -7.66 -54.30 -15.94
CA GLN A 604 -8.17 -55.62 -16.30
C GLN A 604 -8.76 -56.31 -15.09
N ARG A 605 -9.83 -57.06 -15.33
CA ARG A 605 -10.55 -57.86 -14.35
C ARG A 605 -10.56 -59.30 -14.87
N THR A 606 -9.84 -60.19 -14.20
CA THR A 606 -9.80 -61.60 -14.59
C THR A 606 -10.54 -62.42 -13.53
N PRO A 607 -11.72 -62.99 -13.86
CA PRO A 607 -12.49 -63.77 -12.90
C PRO A 607 -11.91 -65.19 -12.76
N TYR A 608 -11.98 -65.73 -11.55
CA TYR A 608 -11.62 -67.09 -11.18
C TYR A 608 -12.71 -67.67 -10.27
N ASN A 609 -13.00 -68.96 -10.44
CA ASN A 609 -13.98 -69.69 -9.63
C ASN A 609 -13.37 -70.24 -8.32
N ASP A 610 -12.05 -70.14 -8.15
CA ASP A 610 -11.31 -70.59 -6.97
C ASP A 610 -10.25 -69.56 -6.59
N ALA A 611 -10.16 -69.25 -5.30
CA ALA A 611 -9.14 -68.39 -4.72
C ALA A 611 -7.72 -68.87 -5.02
N ARG A 612 -7.48 -70.19 -5.02
CA ARG A 612 -6.14 -70.77 -5.29
C ARG A 612 -5.65 -70.47 -6.69
N MET A 613 -6.56 -70.43 -7.67
CA MET A 613 -6.22 -70.06 -9.04
C MET A 613 -5.92 -68.56 -9.15
N ALA A 614 -6.69 -67.72 -8.46
CA ALA A 614 -6.46 -66.28 -8.42
C ALA A 614 -5.14 -65.92 -7.72
N THR A 615 -4.81 -66.57 -6.60
CA THR A 615 -3.54 -66.35 -5.87
C THR A 615 -2.34 -66.90 -6.63
N ALA A 616 -2.46 -68.07 -7.27
CA ALA A 616 -1.41 -68.60 -8.14
C ALA A 616 -1.11 -67.64 -9.30
N GLU A 617 -2.13 -67.08 -9.96
CA GLU A 617 -1.91 -66.10 -11.01
C GLU A 617 -1.39 -64.76 -10.46
N PHE A 618 -1.86 -64.30 -9.29
CA PHE A 618 -1.30 -63.12 -8.63
C PHE A 618 0.20 -63.28 -8.36
N LYS A 619 0.61 -64.40 -7.74
CA LYS A 619 2.02 -64.69 -7.43
C LYS A 619 2.85 -64.80 -8.71
N LYS A 620 2.30 -65.43 -9.74
CA LYS A 620 2.94 -65.52 -11.07
C LYS A 620 3.12 -64.15 -11.72
N ILE A 621 2.10 -63.28 -11.68
CA ILE A 621 2.22 -61.92 -12.20
C ILE A 621 3.19 -61.11 -11.33
N PHE A 622 3.13 -61.21 -10.00
CA PHE A 622 4.06 -60.55 -9.08
C PHE A 622 5.51 -60.92 -9.41
N LYS A 623 5.85 -62.21 -9.42
CA LYS A 623 7.17 -62.72 -9.79
C LYS A 623 7.57 -62.28 -11.20
N SER A 624 6.65 -62.30 -12.15
CA SER A 624 6.90 -61.80 -13.51
C SER A 624 7.20 -60.30 -13.55
N LYS A 625 6.52 -59.48 -12.73
CA LYS A 625 6.66 -58.02 -12.72
C LYS A 625 7.83 -57.53 -11.86
N THR A 626 8.15 -58.19 -10.75
CA THR A 626 9.17 -57.77 -9.78
C THR A 626 10.45 -58.60 -9.82
N GLY A 627 10.37 -59.86 -10.26
CA GLY A 627 11.47 -60.83 -10.16
C GLY A 627 11.69 -61.39 -8.75
N ASN A 628 10.79 -61.10 -7.80
CA ASN A 628 10.82 -61.61 -6.43
C ASN A 628 9.66 -62.57 -6.19
N GLU A 629 9.84 -63.55 -5.30
CA GLU A 629 8.75 -64.40 -4.83
C GLU A 629 7.85 -63.61 -3.88
N TRP A 630 6.55 -63.86 -3.92
CA TRP A 630 5.57 -63.18 -3.06
C TRP A 630 5.79 -63.51 -1.58
N GLU A 631 6.22 -64.73 -1.31
CA GLU A 631 6.52 -65.27 0.02
C GLU A 631 7.70 -64.54 0.69
N ASN A 632 8.65 -64.02 -0.09
CA ASN A 632 9.84 -63.32 0.39
C ASN A 632 9.73 -61.79 0.20
N LYS A 633 8.51 -61.26 0.16
CA LYS A 633 8.28 -59.82 -0.09
C LYS A 633 8.93 -58.90 0.96
N ASP A 634 9.18 -59.38 2.17
CA ASP A 634 9.77 -58.56 3.25
C ASP A 634 11.29 -58.38 3.08
N GLU A 635 11.92 -59.22 2.25
CA GLU A 635 13.32 -59.12 1.82
C GLU A 635 13.41 -58.65 0.36
N PHE A 636 12.48 -57.78 -0.06
CA PHE A 636 12.37 -57.35 -1.45
C PHE A 636 13.69 -56.76 -1.99
N GLN A 637 14.17 -57.30 -3.11
CA GLN A 637 15.31 -56.74 -3.83
C GLN A 637 14.88 -56.26 -5.20
N LYS A 638 15.05 -54.96 -5.46
CA LYS A 638 14.84 -54.38 -6.79
C LYS A 638 15.68 -55.12 -7.83
N LYS A 639 15.04 -55.72 -8.84
CA LYS A 639 15.72 -56.34 -9.98
C LYS A 639 15.76 -55.39 -11.20
N PRO A 640 16.82 -55.45 -12.04
CA PRO A 640 16.89 -54.63 -13.25
C PRO A 640 15.67 -54.79 -14.17
N LYS A 641 15.17 -53.68 -14.72
CA LYS A 641 14.00 -53.62 -15.63
C LYS A 641 12.68 -54.19 -15.06
N LYS A 642 12.61 -54.46 -13.75
CA LYS A 642 11.39 -54.91 -13.05
C LYS A 642 10.80 -53.76 -12.23
N TYR A 643 9.55 -53.95 -11.80
CA TYR A 643 8.89 -53.00 -10.92
C TYR A 643 9.51 -53.06 -9.51
N ALA A 644 9.65 -51.89 -8.88
CA ALA A 644 9.98 -51.75 -7.47
C ALA A 644 8.69 -51.62 -6.65
N LEU A 645 8.72 -52.04 -5.38
CA LEU A 645 7.64 -51.72 -4.46
C LEU A 645 7.67 -50.22 -4.16
N VAL A 646 6.50 -49.57 -4.23
CA VAL A 646 6.34 -48.19 -3.74
C VAL A 646 6.20 -48.28 -2.24
N MET A 647 7.22 -47.88 -1.48
CA MET A 647 7.39 -48.13 -0.04
C MET A 647 6.09 -48.08 0.79
N PRO A 648 5.72 -49.20 1.44
CA PRO A 648 5.13 -49.22 2.77
C PRO A 648 6.15 -49.89 3.73
N GLU A 649 7.41 -49.44 3.71
CA GLU A 649 8.50 -50.20 4.34
C GLU A 649 8.88 -49.58 5.69
N LYS A 650 8.23 -50.08 6.76
CA LYS A 650 8.81 -50.30 8.11
C LYS A 650 7.82 -50.73 9.22
N ASN A 651 6.59 -51.16 8.93
CA ASN A 651 5.76 -51.76 9.97
C ASN A 651 4.81 -52.84 9.42
N PRO A 652 5.08 -54.14 9.70
CA PRO A 652 4.15 -55.23 9.40
C PRO A 652 2.80 -55.11 10.12
N GLU A 653 2.69 -54.27 11.15
CA GLU A 653 1.46 -54.05 11.92
C GLU A 653 0.50 -53.02 11.29
N ASN A 654 0.92 -52.29 10.24
CA ASN A 654 0.08 -51.29 9.61
C ASN A 654 -0.78 -51.91 8.50
N LYS A 655 -1.90 -52.54 8.89
CA LYS A 655 -3.07 -52.69 8.01
C LYS A 655 -3.39 -51.33 7.38
N ARG A 656 -3.86 -51.32 6.13
CA ARG A 656 -4.09 -50.09 5.33
C ARG A 656 -4.95 -49.06 6.05
N GLN A 657 -4.31 -48.07 6.63
CA GLN A 657 -4.93 -46.79 6.89
C GLN A 657 -5.11 -46.13 5.51
N GLN A 658 -6.32 -45.74 5.08
CA GLN A 658 -6.40 -44.67 4.08
C GLN A 658 -5.59 -43.52 4.65
N VAL A 659 -4.59 -43.02 3.91
CA VAL A 659 -3.81 -41.89 4.41
C VAL A 659 -4.73 -40.68 4.39
N SER A 660 -5.46 -40.50 5.49
CA SER A 660 -6.33 -39.36 5.67
C SER A 660 -5.47 -38.12 5.63
N GLU A 661 -5.98 -37.08 5.00
CA GLU A 661 -5.31 -35.79 4.98
C GLU A 661 -5.20 -35.28 6.43
N VAL A 662 -3.99 -35.38 7.00
CA VAL A 662 -3.74 -35.06 8.41
C VAL A 662 -3.80 -33.56 8.63
N LEU A 663 -3.25 -32.77 7.69
CA LEU A 663 -3.21 -31.32 7.79
C LEU A 663 -4.47 -30.69 7.17
N LYS A 664 -5.45 -30.41 8.03
CA LYS A 664 -6.71 -29.72 7.71
C LYS A 664 -6.59 -28.20 7.94
N PRO A 665 -7.55 -27.37 7.48
CA PRO A 665 -7.66 -25.99 7.94
C PRO A 665 -7.79 -25.92 9.47
N LEU A 666 -7.27 -24.86 10.10
CA LEU A 666 -7.32 -24.70 11.55
C LEU A 666 -8.77 -24.47 12.03
N GLU A 667 -9.20 -25.23 13.04
CA GLU A 667 -10.53 -25.10 13.64
C GLU A 667 -10.56 -23.99 14.69
N LEU A 668 -11.05 -22.81 14.29
CA LEU A 668 -11.08 -21.62 15.14
C LEU A 668 -12.40 -21.44 15.92
N THR A 669 -13.40 -22.29 15.67
CA THR A 669 -14.72 -22.19 16.32
C THR A 669 -14.85 -23.04 17.59
N LYS A 670 -14.08 -24.13 17.69
CA LYS A 670 -14.10 -25.10 18.79
C LYS A 670 -12.78 -25.11 19.57
N CYS A 671 -12.27 -23.92 19.88
CA CYS A 671 -11.03 -23.74 20.63
C CYS A 671 -11.21 -22.64 21.69
N PRO A 672 -10.28 -22.51 22.66
CA PRO A 672 -10.25 -21.37 23.56
C PRO A 672 -10.18 -20.04 22.81
N ALA A 673 -10.68 -18.96 23.42
CA ALA A 673 -10.57 -17.63 22.87
C ALA A 673 -9.09 -17.23 22.73
N SER A 674 -8.72 -16.65 21.58
CA SER A 674 -7.37 -16.15 21.33
C SER A 674 -7.06 -14.97 22.24
N ARG A 675 -5.83 -14.93 22.76
CA ARG A 675 -5.28 -13.79 23.52
C ARG A 675 -4.71 -12.69 22.60
N LEU A 676 -4.59 -12.95 21.30
CA LEU A 676 -4.06 -12.01 20.32
C LEU A 676 -5.10 -10.94 19.97
N SER A 677 -4.65 -9.74 19.60
CA SER A 677 -5.53 -8.69 19.07
C SER A 677 -6.23 -9.14 17.79
N LYS A 678 -7.36 -8.50 17.43
CA LYS A 678 -8.13 -8.88 16.23
C LYS A 678 -7.31 -8.73 14.95
N GLU A 679 -6.45 -7.72 14.93
CA GLU A 679 -5.56 -7.36 13.84
C GLU A 679 -4.48 -8.44 13.67
N LEU A 680 -3.86 -8.86 14.78
CA LEU A 680 -2.86 -9.92 14.76
C LEU A 680 -3.49 -11.30 14.44
N GLN A 681 -4.72 -11.57 14.90
CA GLN A 681 -5.46 -12.76 14.46
C GLN A 681 -5.71 -12.75 12.95
N SER A 682 -6.03 -11.60 12.35
CA SER A 682 -6.19 -11.45 10.88
C SER A 682 -4.87 -11.75 10.15
N PHE A 683 -3.76 -11.19 10.63
CA PHE A 683 -2.42 -11.48 10.13
C PHE A 683 -2.09 -12.97 10.22
N MET A 684 -2.28 -13.59 11.39
CA MET A 684 -1.99 -15.01 11.62
C MET A 684 -2.85 -15.92 10.73
N LYS A 685 -4.13 -15.59 10.51
CA LYS A 685 -5.01 -16.34 9.58
C LYS A 685 -4.47 -16.32 8.16
N ASN A 686 -3.93 -15.20 7.69
CA ASN A 686 -3.41 -15.08 6.32
C ASN A 686 -2.14 -15.92 6.11
N ILE A 687 -1.23 -15.96 7.08
CA ILE A 687 0.01 -16.75 6.95
C ILE A 687 -0.19 -18.24 7.26
N THR A 688 -1.29 -18.65 7.90
CA THR A 688 -1.61 -20.04 8.25
C THR A 688 -2.61 -20.70 7.28
N ASP A 689 -2.88 -20.08 6.12
CA ASP A 689 -3.76 -20.65 5.10
C ASP A 689 -3.17 -21.94 4.50
N VAL A 690 -3.73 -23.07 4.94
CA VAL A 690 -3.34 -24.41 4.50
C VAL A 690 -3.60 -24.63 3.00
N ALA A 691 -4.62 -24.00 2.41
CA ALA A 691 -4.88 -24.12 0.98
C ALA A 691 -3.80 -23.41 0.15
N LEU A 692 -3.30 -22.27 0.64
CA LEU A 692 -2.17 -21.57 0.04
C LEU A 692 -0.91 -22.43 0.10
N LEU A 693 -0.58 -22.96 1.28
CA LEU A 693 0.59 -23.82 1.48
C LEU A 693 0.54 -25.06 0.57
N LYS A 694 -0.61 -25.73 0.45
CA LYS A 694 -0.79 -26.87 -0.47
C LYS A 694 -0.59 -26.48 -1.93
N SER A 695 -1.16 -25.35 -2.35
CA SER A 695 -1.03 -24.90 -3.75
C SER A 695 0.40 -24.56 -4.15
N SER A 696 1.29 -24.28 -3.20
CA SER A 696 2.70 -24.02 -3.49
C SER A 696 3.49 -25.28 -3.88
N MET A 697 2.96 -26.48 -3.61
CA MET A 697 3.53 -27.76 -4.06
C MET A 697 3.13 -28.13 -5.49
N ASP A 698 2.18 -27.40 -6.09
CA ASP A 698 1.65 -27.62 -7.45
C ASP A 698 2.13 -26.50 -8.40
N TYR A 699 3.44 -26.20 -8.39
CA TYR A 699 4.02 -25.10 -9.16
C TYR A 699 4.89 -25.57 -10.34
N GLY A 700 4.51 -25.14 -11.55
CA GLY A 700 5.34 -25.15 -12.74
C GLY A 700 5.96 -26.52 -13.09
N SER A 701 7.29 -26.57 -13.13
CA SER A 701 8.12 -27.72 -13.51
C SER A 701 8.25 -28.80 -12.43
N PHE A 702 7.78 -28.54 -11.20
CA PHE A 702 7.94 -29.45 -10.06
C PHE A 702 6.58 -29.78 -9.45
N ARG A 703 5.88 -30.74 -10.08
CA ARG A 703 4.55 -31.20 -9.65
C ARG A 703 4.68 -32.55 -8.94
N LEU A 704 4.49 -32.56 -7.62
CA LEU A 704 4.48 -33.78 -6.81
C LEU A 704 3.11 -34.46 -6.86
N ASP A 705 3.11 -35.79 -6.83
CA ASP A 705 1.89 -36.56 -6.70
C ASP A 705 1.44 -36.62 -5.22
N LEU A 706 0.50 -35.74 -4.86
CA LEU A 706 0.00 -35.60 -3.49
C LEU A 706 -0.77 -36.83 -2.99
N ASP A 707 -1.27 -37.68 -3.90
CA ASP A 707 -1.92 -38.95 -3.55
C ASP A 707 -0.90 -39.95 -2.95
N TYR A 708 0.37 -39.84 -3.37
CA TYR A 708 1.46 -40.73 -2.95
C TYR A 708 2.31 -40.10 -1.82
N MET A 709 2.45 -38.77 -1.80
CA MET A 709 3.20 -38.03 -0.79
C MET A 709 2.36 -36.84 -0.24
N PRO A 710 1.45 -37.09 0.72
CA PRO A 710 0.59 -36.04 1.24
C PRO A 710 1.38 -35.02 2.07
N PHE A 711 1.03 -33.74 1.89
CA PHE A 711 1.75 -32.58 2.43
C PHE A 711 2.11 -32.71 3.93
N GLY A 712 1.18 -33.17 4.76
CA GLY A 712 1.38 -33.32 6.21
C GLY A 712 2.32 -34.45 6.65
N ARG A 713 2.86 -35.27 5.72
CA ARG A 713 3.76 -36.40 6.02
C ARG A 713 5.14 -36.31 5.38
N LEU A 714 5.51 -35.12 4.89
CA LEU A 714 6.85 -34.86 4.37
C LEU A 714 7.90 -35.06 5.48
N SER A 715 8.75 -36.08 5.34
CA SER A 715 9.85 -36.32 6.28
C SER A 715 11.12 -35.59 5.81
N ASN A 716 11.83 -34.97 6.76
CA ASN A 716 13.12 -34.34 6.47
C ASN A 716 14.14 -35.36 5.97
N GLU A 717 14.06 -36.61 6.43
CA GLU A 717 14.96 -37.70 6.01
C GLU A 717 14.79 -38.05 4.52
N THR A 718 13.55 -38.11 4.02
CA THR A 718 13.28 -38.37 2.60
C THR A 718 13.76 -37.21 1.74
N ILE A 719 13.54 -35.96 2.19
CA ILE A 719 14.01 -34.77 1.48
C ILE A 719 15.56 -34.76 1.43
N GLU A 720 16.25 -35.06 2.53
CA GLU A 720 17.72 -35.04 2.54
C GLU A 720 18.32 -36.17 1.69
N LYS A 721 17.75 -37.38 1.73
CA LYS A 721 18.14 -38.46 0.80
C LYS A 721 17.95 -38.07 -0.66
N ALA A 722 16.85 -37.38 -0.98
CA ALA A 722 16.62 -36.88 -2.33
C ALA A 722 17.67 -35.84 -2.74
N ARG A 723 18.11 -34.98 -1.80
CA ARG A 723 19.19 -34.00 -2.03
C ARG A 723 20.54 -34.67 -2.24
N GLU A 724 20.88 -35.68 -1.45
CA GLU A 724 22.12 -36.46 -1.61
C GLU A 724 22.22 -37.08 -3.00
N ILE A 725 21.14 -37.70 -3.50
CA ILE A 725 21.10 -38.27 -4.85
C ILE A 725 21.32 -37.19 -5.91
N LEU A 726 20.66 -36.02 -5.79
CA LEU A 726 20.86 -34.92 -6.74
C LEU A 726 22.28 -34.34 -6.70
N ARG A 727 22.93 -34.28 -5.53
CA ARG A 727 24.35 -33.88 -5.40
C ARG A 727 25.28 -34.86 -6.12
N GLU A 728 25.04 -36.16 -5.96
CA GLU A 728 25.81 -37.19 -6.65
C GLU A 728 25.65 -37.07 -8.17
N ILE A 729 24.41 -36.88 -8.66
CA ILE A 729 24.14 -36.64 -10.09
C ILE A 729 24.88 -35.38 -10.58
N LYS A 730 24.81 -34.27 -9.86
CA LYS A 730 25.47 -33.01 -10.23
C LYS A 730 26.99 -33.20 -10.38
N THR A 731 27.61 -33.84 -9.38
CA THR A 731 29.05 -34.13 -9.38
C THR A 731 29.45 -34.95 -10.60
N ILE A 732 28.65 -35.95 -10.98
CA ILE A 732 28.94 -36.76 -12.17
C ILE A 732 28.78 -35.93 -13.45
N VAL A 733 27.68 -35.18 -13.58
CA VAL A 733 27.40 -34.33 -14.76
C VAL A 733 28.47 -33.27 -14.97
N ASP A 734 28.98 -32.65 -13.90
CA ASP A 734 30.05 -31.64 -13.98
C ASP A 734 31.39 -32.21 -14.48
N THR A 735 31.60 -33.53 -14.34
CA THR A 735 32.81 -34.22 -14.87
C THR A 735 32.69 -34.70 -16.32
N ILE A 736 31.54 -34.50 -16.97
CA ILE A 736 31.32 -34.89 -18.37
C ILE A 736 31.81 -33.75 -19.26
N ASP A 737 32.84 -34.02 -20.06
CA ASP A 737 33.31 -33.09 -21.08
C ASP A 737 32.29 -33.04 -22.23
N ARG A 738 31.69 -31.88 -22.45
CA ARG A 738 30.67 -31.69 -23.50
C ARG A 738 31.26 -31.70 -24.91
N TYR A 739 32.58 -31.51 -25.05
CA TYR A 739 33.27 -31.48 -26.33
C TYR A 739 33.91 -32.83 -26.70
N ASN A 740 34.20 -33.67 -25.71
CA ASN A 740 34.70 -35.02 -25.90
C ASN A 740 33.87 -36.07 -25.13
N LEU A 741 32.97 -36.74 -25.85
CA LEU A 741 32.05 -37.73 -25.28
C LEU A 741 32.65 -39.15 -25.21
N GLU A 742 33.86 -39.38 -25.74
CA GLU A 742 34.50 -40.70 -25.68
C GLU A 742 34.72 -41.16 -24.22
N GLY A 743 34.23 -42.35 -23.88
CA GLY A 743 34.36 -42.93 -22.53
C GLY A 743 33.37 -42.39 -21.49
N THR A 744 32.43 -41.51 -21.87
CA THR A 744 31.41 -40.95 -20.94
C THR A 744 30.17 -41.83 -20.78
N GLU A 745 30.08 -42.95 -21.50
CA GLU A 745 28.93 -43.87 -21.49
C GLU A 745 28.59 -44.39 -20.08
N GLU A 746 29.61 -44.76 -19.31
CA GLU A 746 29.45 -45.26 -17.94
C GLU A 746 28.90 -44.17 -17.00
N LYS A 747 29.31 -42.91 -17.20
CA LYS A 747 28.80 -41.76 -16.44
C LYS A 747 27.33 -41.49 -16.75
N PHE A 748 26.93 -41.55 -18.02
CA PHE A 748 25.53 -41.39 -18.41
C PHE A 748 24.65 -42.57 -17.93
N GLU A 749 25.19 -43.78 -17.84
CA GLU A 749 24.51 -44.90 -17.21
C GLU A 749 24.27 -44.62 -15.72
N LYS A 750 25.30 -44.18 -15.00
CA LYS A 750 25.19 -43.85 -13.58
C LYS A 750 24.19 -42.73 -13.30
N VAL A 751 24.21 -41.66 -14.11
CA VAL A 751 23.24 -40.56 -14.02
C VAL A 751 21.81 -41.07 -14.20
N ALA A 752 21.57 -41.98 -15.15
CA ALA A 752 20.24 -42.54 -15.36
C ALA A 752 19.79 -43.45 -14.20
N GLU A 753 20.68 -44.25 -13.61
CA GLU A 753 20.38 -45.07 -12.43
C GLU A 753 20.00 -44.22 -11.22
N LEU A 754 20.76 -43.17 -10.95
CA LEU A 754 20.49 -42.22 -9.87
C LEU A 754 19.21 -41.44 -10.15
N SER A 755 18.98 -41.00 -11.38
CA SER A 755 17.72 -40.33 -11.79
C SER A 755 16.51 -41.24 -11.55
N ASN A 756 16.60 -42.53 -11.90
CA ASN A 756 15.53 -43.49 -11.62
C ASN A 756 15.27 -43.61 -10.11
N THR A 757 16.32 -43.64 -9.30
CA THR A 757 16.22 -43.72 -7.83
C THR A 757 15.56 -42.47 -7.25
N TYR A 758 15.96 -41.30 -7.74
CA TYR A 758 15.37 -40.02 -7.36
C TYR A 758 13.87 -39.95 -7.66
N TYR A 759 13.44 -40.27 -8.89
CA TYR A 759 12.03 -40.21 -9.28
C TYR A 759 11.15 -41.28 -8.61
N MET A 760 11.75 -42.37 -8.12
CA MET A 760 11.04 -43.34 -7.28
C MET A 760 10.86 -42.82 -5.84
N LEU A 761 11.83 -42.04 -5.33
CA LEU A 761 11.75 -41.42 -4.01
C LEU A 761 10.79 -40.22 -4.00
N MET A 762 10.81 -39.42 -5.06
CA MET A 762 9.98 -38.24 -5.27
C MET A 762 9.06 -38.46 -6.51
N PRO A 763 7.84 -38.97 -6.33
CA PRO A 763 6.94 -39.26 -7.44
C PRO A 763 6.46 -37.96 -8.12
N MET A 764 6.91 -37.76 -9.36
CA MET A 764 6.64 -36.56 -10.15
C MET A 764 5.43 -36.75 -11.06
N ALA A 765 4.32 -36.08 -10.74
CA ALA A 765 3.11 -36.03 -11.55
C ALA A 765 3.25 -35.10 -12.79
N ARG A 766 4.36 -34.36 -12.94
CA ARG A 766 4.62 -33.57 -14.15
C ARG A 766 4.72 -34.44 -15.41
N TYR A 767 5.35 -35.61 -15.30
CA TYR A 767 5.64 -36.48 -16.46
C TYR A 767 4.48 -37.42 -16.83
N THR A 768 3.25 -37.10 -16.40
CA THR A 768 2.07 -37.90 -16.73
C THR A 768 1.87 -38.01 -18.24
N TYR A 769 1.95 -36.88 -18.96
CA TYR A 769 1.80 -36.83 -20.43
C TYR A 769 3.10 -36.46 -21.16
N GLU A 770 4.21 -36.30 -20.43
CA GLU A 770 5.51 -35.96 -20.98
C GLU A 770 6.51 -37.12 -20.83
N ARG A 771 7.59 -37.07 -21.63
CA ARG A 771 8.71 -37.99 -21.48
C ARG A 771 9.44 -37.70 -20.17
N ILE A 772 9.61 -38.73 -19.34
CA ILE A 772 10.53 -38.64 -18.21
C ILE A 772 11.97 -38.67 -18.73
N LYS A 773 12.78 -37.72 -18.29
CA LYS A 773 14.15 -37.52 -18.78
C LYS A 773 15.16 -37.85 -17.68
N PRO A 774 16.36 -38.37 -18.04
CA PRO A 774 17.46 -38.41 -17.10
C PRO A 774 17.82 -36.99 -16.68
N LEU A 775 18.26 -36.80 -15.43
CA LEU A 775 18.71 -35.51 -14.92
C LEU A 775 20.15 -35.26 -15.37
N ASN A 776 20.35 -35.07 -16.67
CA ASN A 776 21.66 -34.86 -17.30
C ASN A 776 21.98 -33.37 -17.56
N GLU A 777 20.98 -32.50 -17.44
CA GLU A 777 21.15 -31.05 -17.59
C GLU A 777 21.31 -30.39 -16.22
N ALA A 778 22.35 -29.57 -16.06
CA ALA A 778 22.62 -28.85 -14.81
C ALA A 778 21.42 -27.98 -14.38
N SER A 779 20.71 -27.36 -15.34
CA SER A 779 19.52 -26.55 -15.11
C SER A 779 18.35 -27.35 -14.50
N ASP A 780 18.15 -28.59 -14.94
CA ASP A 780 17.09 -29.45 -14.41
C ASP A 780 17.40 -29.90 -12.98
N ILE A 781 18.65 -30.31 -12.72
CA ILE A 781 19.11 -30.69 -11.37
C ILE A 781 18.93 -29.52 -10.41
N GLU A 782 19.34 -28.33 -10.84
CA GLU A 782 19.24 -27.08 -10.08
C GLU A 782 17.79 -26.67 -9.78
N THR A 783 16.88 -26.85 -10.73
CA THR A 783 15.44 -26.62 -10.54
C THR A 783 14.89 -27.55 -9.45
N HIS A 784 15.25 -28.83 -9.51
CA HIS A 784 14.82 -29.82 -8.53
C HIS A 784 15.41 -29.57 -7.13
N LEU A 785 16.68 -29.18 -7.03
CA LEU A 785 17.31 -28.80 -5.76
C LEU A 785 16.63 -27.59 -5.12
N THR A 786 16.28 -26.58 -5.92
CA THR A 786 15.55 -25.39 -5.46
C THR A 786 14.16 -25.75 -4.94
N ALA A 787 13.47 -26.67 -5.61
CA ALA A 787 12.17 -27.15 -5.14
C ALA A 787 12.26 -27.92 -3.80
N LEU A 788 13.27 -28.77 -3.62
CA LEU A 788 13.50 -29.47 -2.34
C LEU A 788 13.78 -28.50 -1.17
N TYR A 789 14.45 -27.37 -1.45
CA TYR A 789 14.64 -26.30 -0.47
C TYR A 789 13.29 -25.72 -0.03
N ASN A 790 12.42 -25.35 -0.97
CA ASN A 790 11.08 -24.83 -0.68
C ASN A 790 10.23 -25.86 0.10
N LEU A 791 10.34 -27.16 -0.22
CA LEU A 791 9.67 -28.22 0.54
C LEU A 791 10.13 -28.29 2.00
N THR A 792 11.39 -27.94 2.29
CA THR A 792 11.92 -27.95 3.66
C THR A 792 11.25 -26.87 4.51
N GLU A 793 11.04 -25.67 3.95
CA GLU A 793 10.28 -24.58 4.59
C GLU A 793 8.83 -25.00 4.85
N LEU A 794 8.19 -25.58 3.83
CA LEU A 794 6.81 -26.04 3.95
C LEU A 794 6.67 -27.22 4.93
N ALA A 795 7.68 -28.08 5.06
CA ALA A 795 7.70 -29.16 6.06
C ALA A 795 7.81 -28.60 7.48
N LEU A 796 8.57 -27.52 7.70
CA LEU A 796 8.61 -26.82 8.99
C LEU A 796 7.25 -26.19 9.31
N ALA A 797 6.68 -25.45 8.36
CA ALA A 797 5.35 -24.86 8.52
C ALA A 797 4.29 -25.93 8.83
N SER A 798 4.35 -27.07 8.13
CA SER A 798 3.47 -28.22 8.38
C SER A 798 3.57 -28.73 9.81
N LYS A 799 4.79 -28.88 10.36
CA LYS A 799 4.98 -29.33 11.75
C LYS A 799 4.36 -28.35 12.75
N ILE A 800 4.56 -27.05 12.55
CA ILE A 800 3.97 -26.02 13.41
C ILE A 800 2.44 -26.07 13.36
N LEU A 801 1.85 -26.19 12.17
CA LEU A 801 0.41 -26.26 12.00
C LEU A 801 -0.19 -27.57 12.55
N LEU A 802 0.49 -28.71 12.39
CA LEU A 802 0.08 -29.98 12.98
C LEU A 802 0.11 -29.93 14.50
N GLY A 803 1.16 -29.34 15.09
CA GLY A 803 1.22 -29.12 16.54
C GLY A 803 0.08 -28.23 17.04
N ALA A 804 -0.26 -27.17 16.28
CA ALA A 804 -1.39 -26.31 16.59
C ALA A 804 -2.73 -27.07 16.56
N GLN A 805 -2.90 -27.97 15.58
CA GLN A 805 -4.09 -28.83 15.49
C GLN A 805 -4.21 -29.78 16.68
N TYR A 806 -3.11 -30.43 17.07
CA TYR A 806 -3.08 -31.33 18.23
C TYR A 806 -3.50 -30.62 19.51
N LYS A 807 -3.01 -29.39 19.71
CA LYS A 807 -3.24 -28.59 20.92
C LYS A 807 -4.47 -27.69 20.87
N THR A 808 -5.32 -27.79 19.84
CA THR A 808 -6.53 -26.95 19.63
C THR A 808 -7.46 -26.88 20.85
N LYS A 809 -7.55 -27.96 21.66
CA LYS A 809 -8.39 -28.00 22.86
C LYS A 809 -7.79 -27.25 24.05
N GLU A 810 -6.46 -27.15 24.11
CA GLU A 810 -5.71 -26.55 25.22
C GLU A 810 -5.43 -25.06 24.97
N ILE A 811 -5.12 -24.70 23.72
CA ILE A 811 -4.74 -23.34 23.31
C ILE A 811 -5.36 -23.03 21.95
N ASN A 812 -5.68 -21.76 21.74
CA ASN A 812 -6.11 -21.31 20.42
C ASN A 812 -5.01 -21.63 19.38
N PRO A 813 -5.34 -22.25 18.23
CA PRO A 813 -4.34 -22.61 17.22
C PRO A 813 -3.49 -21.42 16.74
N LEU A 814 -4.06 -20.21 16.63
CA LEU A 814 -3.30 -19.02 16.21
C LEU A 814 -2.27 -18.61 17.27
N ASP A 815 -2.64 -18.67 18.54
CA ASP A 815 -1.77 -18.38 19.68
C ASP A 815 -0.64 -19.41 19.75
N TYR A 816 -0.93 -20.69 19.50
CA TYR A 816 0.07 -21.75 19.42
C TYR A 816 1.09 -21.46 18.31
N VAL A 817 0.63 -21.11 17.10
CA VAL A 817 1.52 -20.79 15.99
C VAL A 817 2.35 -19.54 16.34
N TYR A 818 1.73 -18.49 16.86
CA TYR A 818 2.42 -17.26 17.26
C TYR A 818 3.52 -17.53 18.29
N LYS A 819 3.22 -18.28 19.36
CA LYS A 819 4.22 -18.71 20.36
C LYS A 819 5.32 -19.57 19.74
N SER A 820 4.97 -20.44 18.80
CA SER A 820 5.92 -21.32 18.11
C SER A 820 6.90 -20.54 17.24
N LEU A 821 6.49 -19.40 16.66
CA LEU A 821 7.39 -18.52 15.90
C LEU A 821 8.48 -17.92 16.80
N GLY A 822 8.17 -17.62 18.07
CA GLY A 822 9.11 -16.96 18.98
C GLY A 822 9.42 -15.53 18.56
N CYS A 823 8.45 -14.86 17.92
CA CYS A 823 8.52 -13.48 17.48
C CYS A 823 7.56 -12.63 18.28
N ARG A 824 7.97 -11.41 18.61
CA ARG A 824 7.06 -10.33 19.03
C ARG A 824 6.62 -9.58 17.79
N ILE A 825 5.32 -9.47 17.56
CA ILE A 825 4.73 -8.77 16.41
C ILE A 825 3.67 -7.79 16.91
N GLU A 826 3.75 -6.53 16.50
CA GLU A 826 2.85 -5.46 16.91
C GLU A 826 2.43 -4.62 15.69
N LEU A 827 1.14 -4.34 15.55
CA LEU A 827 0.65 -3.44 14.50
C LEU A 827 1.01 -2.00 14.89
N LEU A 828 1.65 -1.26 13.98
CA LEU A 828 1.93 0.15 14.19
C LEU A 828 0.65 0.99 14.12
N ASP A 829 0.58 2.04 14.92
CA ASP A 829 -0.45 3.08 14.76
C ASP A 829 -0.17 3.83 13.45
N PRO A 830 -1.12 3.87 12.50
CA PRO A 830 -0.94 4.59 11.25
C PRO A 830 -0.62 6.07 11.42
N THR A 831 -1.00 6.69 12.56
CA THR A 831 -0.73 8.10 12.87
C THR A 831 0.62 8.34 13.53
N SER A 832 1.35 7.29 13.90
CA SER A 832 2.69 7.42 14.50
C SER A 832 3.72 7.90 13.49
N ASP A 833 4.67 8.74 13.94
CA ASP A 833 5.72 9.30 13.07
C ASP A 833 6.60 8.21 12.42
N GLU A 834 6.89 7.11 13.14
CA GLU A 834 7.58 5.93 12.60
C GLU A 834 6.80 5.29 11.45
N CYS A 835 5.47 5.13 11.61
CA CYS A 835 4.63 4.57 10.56
C CYS A 835 4.52 5.52 9.36
N GLN A 836 4.43 6.82 9.59
CA GLN A 836 4.39 7.82 8.53
C GLN A 836 5.69 7.83 7.71
N LEU A 837 6.86 7.67 8.34
CA LEU A 837 8.14 7.49 7.62
C LEU A 837 8.15 6.24 6.73
N ILE A 838 7.62 5.12 7.22
CA ILE A 838 7.53 3.89 6.41
C ILE A 838 6.53 4.09 5.25
N LEU A 839 5.41 4.79 5.49
CA LEU A 839 4.42 5.10 4.46
C LEU A 839 4.95 6.06 3.40
N GLU A 840 5.75 7.05 3.80
CA GLU A 840 6.51 7.93 2.91
C GLU A 840 7.47 7.11 2.03
N TYR A 841 8.27 6.24 2.64
CA TYR A 841 9.17 5.35 1.90
C TYR A 841 8.41 4.43 0.94
N ILE A 842 7.27 3.87 1.35
CA ILE A 842 6.38 3.09 0.47
C ILE A 842 5.87 3.96 -0.69
N HIS A 843 5.46 5.21 -0.43
CA HIS A 843 4.95 6.12 -1.45
C HIS A 843 6.02 6.45 -2.50
N ASN A 844 7.22 6.84 -2.05
CA ASN A 844 8.32 7.25 -2.92
C ASN A 844 8.99 6.06 -3.64
N SER A 845 8.85 4.85 -3.11
CA SER A 845 9.35 3.61 -3.73
C SER A 845 8.30 2.88 -4.62
N ARG A 846 7.12 3.47 -4.83
CA ARG A 846 6.08 2.92 -5.72
C ARG A 846 6.47 3.07 -7.20
N GLY A 847 6.36 1.96 -7.94
CA GLY A 847 6.50 1.95 -9.40
C GLY A 847 5.17 1.80 -10.12
N CYS A 848 5.15 1.02 -11.20
CA CYS A 848 3.95 0.81 -12.04
C CYS A 848 2.89 -0.10 -11.40
N GLN A 849 3.19 -0.70 -10.25
CA GLN A 849 2.33 -1.70 -9.59
C GLN A 849 1.31 -1.03 -8.67
N SER A 850 0.05 -1.47 -8.75
CA SER A 850 -1.03 -1.00 -7.88
C SER A 850 -1.23 -1.98 -6.72
N PHE A 851 -1.11 -1.46 -5.50
CA PHE A 851 -1.37 -2.20 -4.26
C PHE A 851 -1.91 -1.24 -3.20
N GLU A 852 -2.67 -1.80 -2.25
CA GLU A 852 -3.13 -1.12 -1.05
C GLU A 852 -2.34 -1.66 0.15
N VAL A 853 -1.93 -0.78 1.06
CA VAL A 853 -1.33 -1.19 2.34
C VAL A 853 -2.46 -1.44 3.33
N ASN A 854 -2.42 -2.56 4.03
CA ASN A 854 -3.45 -2.94 5.01
C ASN A 854 -2.94 -2.99 6.45
N GLY A 855 -1.62 -2.99 6.64
CA GLY A 855 -0.99 -3.03 7.94
C GLY A 855 0.53 -3.02 7.86
N ILE A 856 1.16 -2.33 8.79
CA ILE A 856 2.62 -2.35 9.00
C ILE A 856 2.86 -2.89 10.40
N PHE A 857 3.60 -3.99 10.49
CA PHE A 857 3.83 -4.70 11.73
C PHE A 857 5.29 -4.59 12.12
N ARG A 858 5.57 -4.12 13.33
CA ARG A 858 6.88 -4.19 13.96
C ARG A 858 7.17 -5.63 14.38
N VAL A 859 8.38 -6.12 14.14
CA VAL A 859 8.79 -7.50 14.42
C VAL A 859 10.08 -7.52 15.21
N SER A 860 10.13 -8.38 16.23
CA SER A 860 11.36 -8.70 16.96
C SER A 860 11.48 -10.21 17.12
N ARG A 861 12.54 -10.78 16.55
CA ARG A 861 12.86 -12.19 16.62
C ARG A 861 13.81 -12.48 17.79
N SER A 862 13.55 -13.55 18.53
CA SER A 862 14.40 -13.96 19.65
C SER A 862 15.84 -14.24 19.19
N GLY A 863 16.82 -13.58 19.82
CA GLY A 863 18.26 -13.72 19.55
C GLY A 863 18.75 -13.13 18.22
N GLU A 864 17.88 -12.50 17.43
CA GLU A 864 18.28 -11.94 16.13
C GLU A 864 19.04 -10.62 16.27
N ALA A 865 18.66 -9.77 17.23
CA ALA A 865 19.36 -8.52 17.55
C ALA A 865 20.80 -8.80 18.02
N ASP A 866 20.99 -9.73 18.96
CA ASP A 866 22.32 -10.13 19.45
C ASP A 866 23.21 -10.66 18.32
N ARG A 867 22.64 -11.45 17.39
CA ARG A 867 23.34 -11.96 16.21
C ARG A 867 23.73 -10.84 15.24
N PHE A 868 22.88 -9.83 15.11
CA PHE A 868 23.11 -8.67 14.25
C PHE A 868 24.20 -7.75 14.81
N GLU A 869 24.17 -7.44 16.10
CA GLU A 869 25.23 -6.67 16.78
C GLU A 869 26.59 -7.37 16.73
N SER A 870 26.61 -8.70 16.79
CA SER A 870 27.83 -9.51 16.70
C SER A 870 28.27 -9.87 15.27
N CYS A 871 27.66 -9.29 14.23
CA CYS A 871 27.95 -9.66 12.83
C CYS A 871 29.35 -9.25 12.35
N GLY A 872 30.03 -8.37 13.09
CA GLY A 872 31.40 -7.92 12.82
C GLY A 872 31.52 -6.87 11.70
N VAL A 873 30.41 -6.25 11.29
CA VAL A 873 30.38 -5.20 10.26
C VAL A 873 30.05 -3.86 10.94
N PRO A 874 30.97 -2.88 10.96
CA PRO A 874 30.74 -1.61 11.63
C PRO A 874 30.00 -0.61 10.73
N GLY A 875 28.75 -0.28 11.08
CA GLY A 875 28.00 0.85 10.51
C GLY A 875 27.49 0.66 9.08
N ASN A 876 26.93 1.74 8.50
CA ASN A 876 26.18 1.74 7.23
C ASN A 876 25.01 0.73 7.25
N HIS A 877 24.13 0.88 8.24
CA HIS A 877 22.91 0.08 8.33
C HIS A 877 21.82 0.74 7.51
N ARG A 878 21.16 0.01 6.62
CA ARG A 878 20.05 0.52 5.82
C ARG A 878 18.80 -0.31 6.01
N LEU A 879 17.63 0.33 6.00
CA LEU A 879 16.33 -0.32 5.95
C LEU A 879 15.94 -0.59 4.50
N LEU A 880 16.03 -1.86 4.10
CA LEU A 880 15.87 -2.30 2.72
C LEU A 880 14.76 -3.35 2.59
N TRP A 881 14.06 -3.29 1.46
CA TRP A 881 12.96 -4.18 1.13
C TRP A 881 13.44 -5.57 0.75
N HIS A 882 12.74 -6.59 1.23
CA HIS A 882 12.90 -7.98 0.82
C HIS A 882 11.55 -8.60 0.51
N GLY A 883 11.33 -8.91 -0.78
CA GLY A 883 10.13 -9.58 -1.25
C GLY A 883 10.23 -11.11 -1.16
N THR A 884 9.16 -11.77 -0.73
CA THR A 884 9.07 -13.22 -0.72
C THR A 884 7.64 -13.70 -0.96
N ASN A 885 7.47 -15.00 -1.19
CA ASN A 885 6.16 -15.60 -1.27
C ASN A 885 5.56 -15.76 0.14
N THR A 886 4.26 -15.47 0.30
CA THR A 886 3.52 -15.62 1.56
C THR A 886 3.69 -17.00 2.21
N VAL A 887 3.89 -18.07 1.43
CA VAL A 887 4.12 -19.42 1.96
C VAL A 887 5.41 -19.58 2.77
N ASN A 888 6.39 -18.70 2.53
CA ASN A 888 7.67 -18.71 3.23
C ASN A 888 7.62 -17.94 4.56
N MET A 889 6.51 -17.24 4.85
CA MET A 889 6.41 -16.37 6.03
C MET A 889 6.65 -17.12 7.34
N ILE A 890 6.05 -18.30 7.54
CA ILE A 890 6.23 -19.08 8.78
C ILE A 890 7.69 -19.52 8.93
N GLY A 891 8.34 -19.93 7.84
CA GLY A 891 9.75 -20.33 7.81
C GLY A 891 10.68 -19.17 8.17
N ILE A 892 10.52 -18.04 7.48
CA ILE A 892 11.32 -16.82 7.69
C ILE A 892 11.07 -16.21 9.08
N LEU A 893 9.84 -16.22 9.58
CA LEU A 893 9.51 -15.78 10.94
C LEU A 893 10.03 -16.74 12.01
N LYS A 894 10.28 -18.02 11.71
CA LYS A 894 10.92 -18.90 12.68
C LYS A 894 12.45 -18.85 12.63
N GLN A 895 13.03 -18.87 11.44
CA GLN A 895 14.47 -19.15 11.22
C GLN A 895 15.28 -17.93 10.75
N GLY A 896 14.63 -16.88 10.28
CA GLY A 896 15.25 -15.70 9.71
C GLY A 896 15.40 -15.82 8.19
N LEU A 897 15.91 -14.77 7.56
CA LEU A 897 16.32 -14.84 6.16
C LEU A 897 17.56 -15.71 6.03
N ARG A 898 17.54 -16.62 5.06
CA ARG A 898 18.62 -17.58 4.84
C ARG A 898 19.29 -17.41 3.50
N ILE A 899 20.57 -17.71 3.47
CA ILE A 899 21.31 -17.80 2.23
C ILE A 899 20.96 -19.14 1.58
N ALA A 900 20.71 -19.09 0.26
CA ALA A 900 20.46 -20.29 -0.50
C ALA A 900 21.66 -21.25 -0.33
N PRO A 901 21.41 -22.55 -0.12
CA PRO A 901 22.49 -23.48 0.16
C PRO A 901 23.40 -23.60 -1.08
N PRO A 902 24.68 -24.03 -0.92
CA PRO A 902 25.66 -24.10 -2.01
C PRO A 902 25.21 -24.91 -3.23
N GLU A 903 24.20 -25.76 -3.08
CA GLU A 903 23.67 -26.63 -4.12
C GLU A 903 22.48 -26.05 -4.91
N ALA A 904 21.80 -25.01 -4.41
CA ALA A 904 20.70 -24.34 -5.12
C ALA A 904 21.13 -23.80 -6.50
N SER A 905 20.17 -23.60 -7.41
CA SER A 905 20.44 -23.07 -8.76
C SER A 905 21.24 -21.77 -8.75
N ARG A 906 21.84 -21.37 -9.88
CA ARG A 906 22.27 -19.97 -10.07
C ARG A 906 21.13 -19.06 -10.55
N SER A 907 20.02 -19.63 -11.03
CA SER A 907 18.89 -18.86 -11.55
C SER A 907 18.24 -17.99 -10.47
N GLY A 908 18.23 -16.67 -10.68
CA GLY A 908 17.68 -15.68 -9.75
C GLY A 908 18.71 -15.02 -8.82
N TRP A 909 19.98 -15.43 -8.85
CA TRP A 909 21.08 -14.85 -8.06
C TRP A 909 22.17 -14.29 -8.98
N SER A 910 21.91 -13.14 -9.60
CA SER A 910 22.81 -12.45 -10.55
C SER A 910 24.20 -12.23 -9.98
N LEU A 911 24.31 -11.85 -8.70
CA LEU A 911 25.56 -11.54 -7.99
C LEU A 911 26.03 -12.67 -7.06
N GLY A 912 25.51 -13.89 -7.27
CA GLY A 912 25.81 -15.06 -6.44
C GLY A 912 24.97 -15.17 -5.17
N LYS A 913 25.26 -16.18 -4.35
CA LYS A 913 24.35 -16.63 -3.29
C LYS A 913 24.47 -15.75 -2.06
N GLY A 914 23.46 -14.93 -1.84
CA GLY A 914 23.35 -14.04 -0.69
C GLY A 914 21.89 -13.71 -0.38
N ILE A 915 21.69 -12.83 0.60
CA ILE A 915 20.38 -12.25 0.88
C ILE A 915 20.27 -10.97 0.04
N TYR A 916 19.29 -10.95 -0.87
CA TYR A 916 19.03 -9.85 -1.78
C TYR A 916 18.01 -8.91 -1.16
N THR A 917 18.32 -7.62 -1.14
CA THR A 917 17.45 -6.55 -0.67
C THR A 917 17.51 -5.37 -1.64
N SER A 918 16.54 -4.48 -1.59
CA SER A 918 16.44 -3.34 -2.51
C SER A 918 15.96 -2.08 -1.79
N ASP A 919 16.36 -0.92 -2.30
CA ASP A 919 15.79 0.37 -1.92
C ASP A 919 14.41 0.63 -2.57
N SER A 920 13.90 -0.34 -3.35
CA SER A 920 12.63 -0.28 -4.04
C SER A 920 11.66 -1.35 -3.56
N LEU A 921 10.49 -0.90 -3.09
CA LEU A 921 9.36 -1.80 -2.86
C LEU A 921 8.86 -2.40 -4.18
N ASP A 922 8.80 -1.64 -5.28
CA ASP A 922 8.32 -2.14 -6.58
C ASP A 922 9.14 -3.33 -7.09
N LYS A 923 10.47 -3.27 -6.92
CA LYS A 923 11.37 -4.39 -7.23
C LYS A 923 11.07 -5.60 -6.35
N SER A 924 10.97 -5.40 -5.05
CA SER A 924 10.66 -6.47 -4.09
C SER A 924 9.29 -7.11 -4.34
N MET A 925 8.31 -6.31 -4.79
CA MET A 925 6.99 -6.80 -5.18
C MET A 925 7.01 -7.76 -6.37
N GLY A 926 8.06 -7.74 -7.20
CA GLY A 926 8.29 -8.73 -8.25
C GLY A 926 8.45 -10.17 -7.75
N TYR A 927 8.85 -10.34 -6.49
CA TYR A 927 9.07 -11.66 -5.86
C TYR A 927 7.87 -12.14 -5.03
N VAL A 928 6.80 -11.35 -4.95
CA VAL A 928 5.59 -11.68 -4.20
C VAL A 928 4.56 -12.34 -5.11
N SER A 929 4.02 -13.49 -4.67
CA SER A 929 3.02 -14.22 -5.46
C SER A 929 1.68 -13.48 -5.53
N ARG A 930 1.25 -13.13 -6.74
CA ARG A 930 0.01 -12.39 -6.99
C ARG A 930 -1.20 -13.33 -7.00
N ARG A 931 -2.04 -13.26 -5.96
CA ARG A 931 -3.37 -13.89 -5.95
C ARG A 931 -4.47 -12.85 -6.11
N ARG A 932 -5.58 -13.29 -6.72
CA ARG A 932 -6.72 -12.43 -7.09
C ARG A 932 -7.41 -11.80 -5.87
N ASP A 933 -7.30 -12.41 -4.68
CA ASP A 933 -7.96 -12.00 -3.43
C ASP A 933 -7.14 -12.29 -2.15
N GLY A 934 -5.81 -12.43 -2.26
CA GLY A 934 -4.93 -12.84 -1.13
C GLY A 934 -4.10 -11.70 -0.54
N ALA A 935 -3.80 -11.77 0.76
CA ALA A 935 -2.83 -10.89 1.39
C ALA A 935 -1.41 -11.23 0.91
N ALA A 936 -0.66 -10.19 0.57
CA ALA A 936 0.75 -10.21 0.22
C ALA A 936 1.57 -9.63 1.38
N PHE A 937 2.81 -10.08 1.52
CA PHE A 937 3.71 -9.61 2.57
C PHE A 937 5.09 -9.30 2.02
N VAL A 938 5.66 -8.20 2.48
CA VAL A 938 7.04 -7.79 2.17
C VAL A 938 7.74 -7.48 3.49
N PHE A 939 9.00 -7.87 3.61
CA PHE A 939 9.82 -7.53 4.77
C PHE A 939 10.57 -6.23 4.53
N LEU A 940 10.70 -5.42 5.58
CA LEU A 940 11.64 -4.32 5.65
C LEU A 940 12.69 -4.67 6.70
N CYS A 941 13.92 -4.86 6.24
CA CYS A 941 15.02 -5.41 7.02
C CYS A 941 16.08 -4.35 7.26
N GLU A 942 16.60 -4.28 8.47
CA GLU A 942 17.84 -3.58 8.76
C GLU A 942 19.00 -4.46 8.27
N VAL A 943 19.80 -3.92 7.36
CA VAL A 943 20.91 -4.62 6.70
C VAL A 943 22.21 -3.89 7.01
N ALA A 944 23.14 -4.57 7.65
CA ALA A 944 24.49 -4.07 7.91
C ALA A 944 25.34 -4.21 6.64
N LEU A 945 25.37 -3.16 5.82
CA LEU A 945 26.05 -3.16 4.53
C LEU A 945 27.56 -2.96 4.67
N GLY A 946 28.03 -2.26 5.71
CA GLY A 946 29.44 -1.98 5.92
C GLY A 946 30.08 -1.28 4.72
N ASN A 947 31.27 -1.75 4.34
CA ASN A 947 31.92 -1.29 3.12
C ASN A 947 31.31 -1.98 1.89
N VAL A 948 30.73 -1.19 0.97
CA VAL A 948 29.94 -1.70 -0.17
C VAL A 948 30.75 -1.64 -1.47
N LYS A 949 30.81 -2.75 -2.21
CA LYS A 949 31.40 -2.77 -3.56
C LYS A 949 30.32 -2.54 -4.61
N SER A 950 30.44 -1.49 -5.41
CA SER A 950 29.61 -1.32 -6.62
C SER A 950 30.09 -2.25 -7.73
N VAL A 951 29.16 -2.95 -8.38
CA VAL A 951 29.46 -4.01 -9.38
C VAL A 951 28.57 -3.91 -10.61
N ASP A 952 28.94 -4.60 -11.68
CA ASP A 952 28.14 -4.76 -12.91
C ASP A 952 27.34 -6.08 -12.88
N ASP A 953 26.35 -6.22 -13.75
CA ASP A 953 25.48 -7.41 -13.83
C ASP A 953 26.22 -8.70 -14.24
N ARG A 954 27.47 -8.57 -14.70
CA ARG A 954 28.38 -9.66 -15.07
C ARG A 954 29.22 -10.21 -13.91
N ASP A 955 29.27 -9.50 -12.79
CA ASP A 955 30.07 -9.90 -11.63
C ASP A 955 29.36 -10.97 -10.80
N TYR A 956 30.12 -11.94 -10.27
CA TYR A 956 29.57 -13.05 -9.46
C TYR A 956 30.44 -13.33 -8.25
N TYR A 957 29.84 -13.37 -7.06
CA TYR A 957 30.54 -13.61 -5.80
C TYR A 957 29.82 -14.65 -4.94
N GLU A 958 30.57 -15.61 -4.39
CA GLU A 958 30.04 -16.57 -3.39
C GLU A 958 30.18 -16.05 -1.95
N THR A 959 31.12 -15.12 -1.74
CA THR A 959 31.38 -14.44 -0.47
C THR A 959 31.70 -12.98 -0.76
N ALA A 960 31.60 -12.11 0.25
CA ALA A 960 31.91 -10.70 0.08
C ALA A 960 33.36 -10.53 -0.46
N PRO A 961 33.59 -9.66 -1.47
CA PRO A 961 34.91 -9.40 -2.02
C PRO A 961 35.90 -8.93 -0.94
N GLU A 962 37.19 -9.22 -1.11
CA GLU A 962 38.22 -8.81 -0.14
C GLU A 962 38.19 -7.30 0.12
N GLY A 963 38.09 -6.91 1.40
CA GLY A 963 37.98 -5.52 1.84
C GLY A 963 36.55 -4.95 1.83
N PHE A 964 35.54 -5.72 1.42
CA PHE A 964 34.13 -5.33 1.38
C PHE A 964 33.25 -6.28 2.19
N ASP A 965 32.13 -5.77 2.71
CA ASP A 965 31.17 -6.51 3.52
C ASP A 965 29.89 -6.85 2.75
N SER A 966 29.61 -6.11 1.68
CA SER A 966 28.44 -6.28 0.82
C SER A 966 28.69 -5.81 -0.61
N VAL A 967 27.74 -6.11 -1.50
CA VAL A 967 27.79 -5.77 -2.92
C VAL A 967 26.54 -5.00 -3.32
N LEU A 968 26.71 -3.99 -4.18
CA LEU A 968 25.64 -3.17 -4.75
C LEU A 968 25.65 -3.26 -6.27
N LEU A 969 24.55 -3.74 -6.85
CA LEU A 969 24.24 -3.52 -8.26
C LEU A 969 23.51 -2.18 -8.38
N ALA A 970 24.21 -1.17 -8.88
CA ALA A 970 23.67 0.18 -9.01
C ALA A 970 22.53 0.25 -10.04
N SER A 971 21.65 1.24 -9.88
CA SER A 971 20.57 1.55 -10.83
C SER A 971 20.66 2.95 -11.38
N ARG A 972 19.93 3.17 -12.48
CA ARG A 972 19.74 4.49 -13.09
C ARG A 972 19.03 5.46 -12.14
N GLU A 973 18.04 4.96 -11.41
CA GLU A 973 17.22 5.73 -10.48
C GLU A 973 17.41 5.22 -9.07
N VAL A 974 17.67 6.14 -8.14
CA VAL A 974 17.86 5.90 -6.71
C VAL A 974 17.00 6.88 -5.91
N PRO A 975 16.57 6.53 -4.68
CA PRO A 975 16.01 7.52 -3.76
C PRO A 975 17.00 8.66 -3.55
N ASP A 976 16.52 9.90 -3.46
CA ASP A 976 17.35 11.07 -3.18
C ASP A 976 18.05 10.91 -1.82
N PRO A 977 19.39 10.79 -1.78
CA PRO A 977 20.12 10.60 -0.53
C PRO A 977 20.05 11.80 0.42
N SER A 978 19.69 12.99 -0.08
CA SER A 978 19.48 14.17 0.78
C SER A 978 18.22 14.06 1.64
N GLU A 979 17.32 13.14 1.31
CA GLU A 979 16.10 12.83 2.05
C GLU A 979 16.23 11.52 2.86
N ASP A 980 17.44 10.95 2.97
CA ASP A 980 17.70 9.78 3.83
C ASP A 980 17.40 10.15 5.30
N VAL A 981 16.72 9.24 6.01
CA VAL A 981 16.37 9.43 7.42
C VAL A 981 17.02 8.34 8.27
N THR A 982 17.94 8.73 9.15
CA THR A 982 18.51 7.82 10.15
C THR A 982 17.54 7.69 11.33
N THR A 983 17.08 6.49 11.61
CA THR A 983 16.20 6.18 12.74
C THR A 983 16.93 6.30 14.08
N PRO A 984 16.22 6.39 15.22
CA PRO A 984 16.88 6.49 16.53
C PRO A 984 17.76 5.28 16.89
N TYR A 985 17.53 4.12 16.27
CA TYR A 985 18.39 2.93 16.40
C TYR A 985 19.52 2.87 15.37
N GLY A 986 19.75 3.94 14.59
CA GLY A 986 20.92 4.11 13.72
C GLY A 986 20.81 3.52 12.32
N ALA A 987 19.63 3.03 11.90
CA ALA A 987 19.42 2.53 10.55
C ALA A 987 18.93 3.64 9.61
N VAL A 988 19.46 3.71 8.39
CA VAL A 988 19.07 4.70 7.39
C VAL A 988 17.90 4.20 6.54
N VAL A 989 16.81 4.96 6.50
CA VAL A 989 15.66 4.76 5.61
C VAL A 989 15.84 5.65 4.38
N PRO A 990 15.99 5.08 3.17
CA PRO A 990 16.09 5.88 1.95
C PRO A 990 14.70 6.28 1.45
N ALA A 991 14.02 7.14 2.21
CA ALA A 991 12.63 7.55 1.99
C ALA A 991 12.46 8.60 0.88
N GLY A 992 13.56 9.12 0.30
CA GLY A 992 13.53 10.18 -0.70
C GLY A 992 12.81 9.84 -2.01
N VAL A 993 12.37 10.89 -2.71
CA VAL A 993 11.83 10.77 -4.08
C VAL A 993 12.90 10.22 -5.03
N ARG A 994 12.48 9.47 -6.05
CA ARG A 994 13.42 8.86 -7.00
C ARG A 994 14.02 9.91 -7.94
N ILE A 995 15.34 9.99 -7.95
CA ILE A 995 16.12 10.86 -8.84
C ILE A 995 16.97 10.03 -9.82
N THR A 996 17.26 10.59 -10.99
CA THR A 996 18.15 9.94 -11.97
C THR A 996 19.59 10.27 -11.63
N GLN A 997 20.39 9.27 -11.27
CA GLN A 997 21.80 9.44 -10.91
C GLN A 997 22.74 9.28 -12.13
N ASN A 998 22.58 8.20 -12.90
CA ASN A 998 23.42 7.92 -14.06
C ASN A 998 22.61 7.34 -15.23
N LYS A 999 22.59 8.04 -16.36
CA LYS A 999 21.83 7.65 -17.56
C LYS A 999 22.44 6.46 -18.31
N GLU A 1000 23.69 6.11 -18.05
CA GLU A 1000 24.40 5.02 -18.73
C GLU A 1000 24.10 3.64 -18.12
N ILE A 1001 23.54 3.59 -16.91
CA ILE A 1001 23.15 2.34 -16.25
C ILE A 1001 21.81 1.87 -16.82
N TYR A 1002 21.74 0.61 -17.25
CA TYR A 1002 20.51 0.01 -17.79
C TYR A 1002 19.57 -0.53 -16.71
N ASN A 1003 20.11 -0.87 -15.54
CA ASN A 1003 19.32 -1.43 -14.44
C ASN A 1003 18.40 -0.38 -13.81
N SER A 1004 17.15 -0.75 -13.54
CA SER A 1004 16.12 0.18 -13.06
C SER A 1004 16.08 0.32 -11.54
N HIS A 1005 16.54 -0.68 -10.79
CA HIS A 1005 16.45 -0.70 -9.33
C HIS A 1005 17.71 -1.25 -8.69
N SER A 1006 18.17 -0.63 -7.60
CA SER A 1006 19.34 -1.07 -6.84
C SER A 1006 19.11 -2.42 -6.21
N GLU A 1007 20.12 -3.28 -6.23
CA GLU A 1007 20.13 -4.53 -5.47
C GLU A 1007 21.34 -4.55 -4.54
N TYR A 1008 21.07 -4.71 -3.25
CA TYR A 1008 22.08 -4.87 -2.20
C TYR A 1008 22.13 -6.33 -1.78
N VAL A 1009 23.32 -6.91 -1.80
CA VAL A 1009 23.54 -8.33 -1.50
C VAL A 1009 24.52 -8.47 -0.34
N VAL A 1010 24.10 -9.18 0.70
CA VAL A 1010 24.95 -9.58 1.83
C VAL A 1010 25.15 -11.10 1.85
N TYR A 1011 26.35 -11.52 2.28
CA TYR A 1011 26.79 -12.91 2.22
C TYR A 1011 26.88 -13.58 3.61
N LYS A 1012 26.38 -12.92 4.66
CA LYS A 1012 26.22 -13.50 6.00
C LYS A 1012 24.79 -13.25 6.50
N GLU A 1013 24.16 -14.29 7.05
CA GLU A 1013 22.81 -14.19 7.65
C GLU A 1013 22.78 -13.29 8.90
N SER A 1014 23.93 -13.11 9.56
CA SER A 1014 24.07 -12.20 10.69
C SER A 1014 23.98 -10.72 10.30
N GLN A 1015 24.18 -10.36 9.03
CA GLN A 1015 24.09 -8.96 8.56
C GLN A 1015 22.66 -8.48 8.34
N VAL A 1016 21.64 -9.28 8.67
CA VAL A 1016 20.23 -8.94 8.41
C VAL A 1016 19.38 -9.15 9.65
N LEU A 1017 18.60 -8.12 9.99
CA LEU A 1017 17.64 -8.09 11.09
C LEU A 1017 16.28 -7.67 10.55
N ILE A 1018 15.23 -8.47 10.78
CA ILE A 1018 13.88 -8.14 10.30
C ILE A 1018 13.25 -7.16 11.29
N ARG A 1019 12.93 -5.95 10.81
CA ARG A 1019 12.32 -4.90 11.64
C ARG A 1019 10.81 -4.78 11.41
N TYR A 1020 10.37 -4.82 10.16
CA TYR A 1020 8.96 -4.66 9.82
C TYR A 1020 8.45 -5.67 8.79
N ILE A 1021 7.15 -5.92 8.85
CA ILE A 1021 6.37 -6.62 7.82
C ILE A 1021 5.31 -5.67 7.31
N VAL A 1022 5.26 -5.46 6.00
CA VAL A 1022 4.20 -4.70 5.34
C VAL A 1022 3.22 -5.68 4.72
N GLN A 1023 1.97 -5.62 5.18
CA GLN A 1023 0.86 -6.35 4.61
C GLN A 1023 0.22 -5.54 3.49
N LEU A 1024 0.14 -6.16 2.31
CA LEU A 1024 -0.34 -5.55 1.09
C LEU A 1024 -1.55 -6.32 0.55
N LYS A 1025 -2.42 -5.61 -0.16
CA LYS A 1025 -3.52 -6.17 -0.94
C LYS A 1025 -3.35 -5.77 -2.40
N THR A 1026 -3.20 -6.76 -3.27
CA THR A 1026 -3.04 -6.50 -4.70
C THR A 1026 -4.40 -6.17 -5.32
N THR A 1027 -4.55 -4.98 -5.90
CA THR A 1027 -5.78 -4.53 -6.56
C THR A 1027 -5.71 -4.80 -8.07
N ARG A 1028 -6.87 -5.03 -8.69
CA ARG A 1028 -6.97 -5.19 -10.15
C ARG A 1028 -6.77 -3.82 -10.79
N ARG A 1029 -5.93 -3.72 -11.83
CA ARG A 1029 -6.00 -2.60 -12.78
C ARG A 1029 -7.41 -2.57 -13.38
N THR A 1030 -8.27 -1.68 -12.91
CA THR A 1030 -9.04 -0.83 -13.81
C THR A 1030 -8.20 0.40 -14.05
N TYR A 1031 -7.81 0.63 -15.31
CA TYR A 1031 -7.25 1.90 -15.77
C TYR A 1031 -8.30 3.01 -15.56
N GLN A 1032 -8.48 3.46 -14.32
CA GLN A 1032 -9.22 4.66 -13.97
C GLN A 1032 -8.43 5.39 -12.89
N SER A 1033 -7.51 6.21 -13.37
CA SER A 1033 -7.17 7.53 -12.83
C SER A 1033 -7.21 7.70 -11.30
N TYR A 1034 -6.16 7.28 -10.62
CA TYR A 1034 -5.56 8.19 -9.64
C TYR A 1034 -4.56 9.05 -10.41
N ARG A 1035 -5.06 10.11 -11.04
CA ARG A 1035 -4.22 11.26 -11.39
C ARG A 1035 -3.87 11.91 -10.06
N TYR A 1036 -2.82 11.43 -9.40
CA TYR A 1036 -2.06 12.30 -8.52
C TYR A 1036 -1.57 13.44 -9.41
N ARG A 1037 -2.15 14.63 -9.22
CA ARG A 1037 -1.69 15.85 -9.88
C ARG A 1037 -0.35 16.19 -9.23
N PHE A 1038 0.74 15.92 -9.96
CA PHE A 1038 1.93 16.76 -9.87
C PHE A 1038 1.62 18.12 -10.49
#